data_AF-A0A8H5ZP58-F1
#
_entry.id   AF-A0A8H5ZP58-F1
#
_cell.length_a   1.000
_cell.length_b   1.000
_cell.length_c   1.000
_cell.angle_alpha   90.00
_cell.angle_beta   90.00
_cell.angle_gamma   90.00
#
_symmetry.space_group_name_H-M   'P 1'
#
loop_
_entity.id
_entity.type
_entity.pdbx_description
1 polymer ?
#
loop_
_entity_poly.entity_id
_entity_poly.type
_entity_poly.pdbx_seq_one_letter_code
_entity_poly.pdbx_strand_id
1 'polypeptide(L)'
;MARCASSMLSNILDLPPPPPYRDEGLDDFRDFVNFIDGVGLSAQWTPEYDYDWMRISEHQPEPTRASREPQTSQSPGPEDIGTPFSTWLPSAPADDQVHLRPHTEDNPGNERTRSGTYTVTDDHRNFLVSLLGAFPPPISNFEIPSRHTLTRYITAFFGGFHSHFPFMHGPTYSPSTSPLELTLAMCAAGAQYCFERKSSERLFQTGKAIVFERLRLEKAHFSPQTMALVSSSNDIMSDVPPTSRRTGPWSPLDMAKTLLILVGFATWERTGLLQQAFALRGLLVQALRDIGLQERETCLGGTSSRSAMWDNWVQNESARRTKLVAFCYINVHSIAYNINPLLWSSELHLRLPCGTQEWQASSAAQWVALQRDTKEEQMLFQQALSILLQSSTNEEQVHPIPSPIGNYILLHALLQRIHVVRELSFPANSPATISVAEMHVIGRALRGWTSLWQQTPESMLDPNNESGPIPFTSSALLVVAYVRLSLNIGPHRHLESRDADVIAAGLMRVPDIERNDMLLSALLYSTHALSIPVRLGIDRVARSQAFFWSVQHAISSFECAIFLGKWLFSIPRPFREDMLSRSEYRILHWVRCITNEAYTVIDFEDTENSDGLLRTPIDPAVLGLAVLNIWSRFFRGNSQWQFVVNLGLSLERYIKLIT
;
A
#
# COMPACT_ATOMS: atom_id res chain seq x y z
N MET A 1 -86.79 -1.58 6.14
CA MET A 1 -85.73 -1.16 7.09
C MET A 1 -84.94 -2.37 7.60
N ALA A 2 -84.18 -3.04 6.74
CA ALA A 2 -83.26 -4.12 7.14
C ALA A 2 -82.38 -4.48 5.93
N ARG A 3 -81.42 -3.61 5.56
CA ARG A 3 -80.34 -3.88 4.57
C ARG A 3 -79.36 -2.69 4.43
N CYS A 4 -78.92 -2.11 5.55
CA CYS A 4 -77.89 -1.04 5.52
C CYS A 4 -76.98 -1.01 6.76
N ALA A 5 -76.84 -2.11 7.50
CA ALA A 5 -76.03 -2.14 8.73
C ALA A 5 -75.11 -3.38 8.83
N SER A 6 -74.59 -3.90 7.71
CA SER A 6 -73.68 -5.05 7.70
C SER A 6 -72.41 -4.86 6.84
N SER A 7 -72.13 -3.65 6.33
CA SER A 7 -70.93 -3.39 5.51
C SER A 7 -69.95 -2.37 6.09
N MET A 8 -69.97 -2.12 7.41
CA MET A 8 -69.10 -1.13 8.05
C MET A 8 -68.24 -1.66 9.22
N LEU A 9 -68.04 -2.98 9.33
CA LEU A 9 -67.17 -3.59 10.34
C LEU A 9 -66.31 -4.74 9.81
N SER A 10 -65.83 -4.66 8.56
CA SER A 10 -64.90 -5.66 8.01
C SER A 10 -63.69 -5.09 7.27
N ASN A 11 -63.40 -3.78 7.38
CA ASN A 11 -62.27 -3.14 6.70
C ASN A 11 -61.25 -2.51 7.69
N ILE A 12 -60.98 -3.16 8.81
CA ILE A 12 -59.80 -2.87 9.63
C ILE A 12 -59.08 -4.20 9.83
N LEU A 13 -58.34 -4.65 8.82
CA LEU A 13 -57.31 -5.69 8.86
C LEU A 13 -56.81 -5.87 7.41
N ASP A 14 -56.10 -4.88 6.89
CA ASP A 14 -55.24 -4.99 5.69
C ASP A 14 -54.34 -3.75 5.62
N LEU A 15 -53.46 -3.63 6.62
CA LEU A 15 -52.24 -2.85 6.45
C LEU A 15 -51.20 -3.83 5.86
N PRO A 16 -50.49 -3.47 4.77
CA PRO A 16 -49.38 -4.30 4.31
C PRO A 16 -48.37 -4.45 5.45
N PRO A 17 -47.76 -5.63 5.62
CA PRO A 17 -46.68 -5.77 6.59
C PRO A 17 -45.61 -4.72 6.28
N PRO A 18 -45.00 -4.09 7.31
CA PRO A 18 -43.85 -3.22 7.06
C PRO A 18 -42.83 -4.04 6.25
N PRO A 19 -42.14 -3.42 5.26
CA PRO A 19 -41.10 -4.13 4.53
C PRO A 19 -40.14 -4.76 5.53
N PRO A 20 -39.67 -6.01 5.30
CA PRO A 20 -38.70 -6.62 6.18
C PRO A 20 -37.52 -5.65 6.30
N TYR A 21 -37.21 -5.24 7.53
CA TYR A 21 -36.10 -4.37 7.84
C TYR A 21 -34.83 -5.09 7.35
N ARG A 22 -34.35 -4.75 6.15
CA ARG A 22 -33.03 -5.18 5.69
C ARG A 22 -32.04 -4.46 6.58
N ASP A 23 -31.41 -5.20 7.47
CA ASP A 23 -30.29 -4.72 8.27
C ASP A 23 -29.12 -4.55 7.30
N GLU A 24 -29.02 -3.40 6.63
CA GLU A 24 -27.96 -3.10 5.63
C GLU A 24 -26.56 -3.34 6.20
N GLY A 25 -26.40 -3.21 7.52
CA GLY A 25 -25.15 -3.52 8.22
C GLY A 25 -24.78 -5.00 8.31
N LEU A 26 -25.67 -5.95 7.99
CA LEU A 26 -25.36 -7.38 7.90
C LEU A 26 -24.65 -7.74 6.59
N ASP A 27 -25.02 -7.09 5.48
CA ASP A 27 -24.39 -7.33 4.18
C ASP A 27 -22.93 -6.83 4.20
N ASP A 28 -22.68 -5.63 4.74
CA ASP A 28 -21.32 -5.11 4.96
C ASP A 28 -20.47 -6.02 5.86
N PHE A 29 -21.08 -6.61 6.88
CA PHE A 29 -20.41 -7.54 7.79
C PHE A 29 -20.06 -8.86 7.09
N ARG A 30 -20.98 -9.40 6.29
CA ARG A 30 -20.76 -10.63 5.52
C ARG A 30 -19.70 -10.40 4.44
N ASP A 31 -19.76 -9.28 3.74
CA ASP A 31 -18.78 -8.92 2.71
C ASP A 31 -17.40 -8.69 3.34
N PHE A 32 -17.34 -8.09 4.53
CA PHE A 32 -16.11 -7.96 5.31
C PHE A 32 -15.57 -9.32 5.76
N VAL A 33 -16.39 -10.21 6.32
CA VAL A 33 -15.96 -11.56 6.73
C VAL A 33 -15.48 -12.36 5.51
N ASN A 34 -16.20 -12.31 4.39
CA ASN A 34 -15.78 -12.92 3.13
C ASN A 34 -14.46 -12.32 2.61
N PHE A 35 -14.23 -11.03 2.82
CA PHE A 35 -12.94 -10.40 2.52
C PHE A 35 -11.84 -10.92 3.44
N ILE A 36 -12.07 -10.98 4.75
CA ILE A 36 -11.10 -11.48 5.73
C ILE A 36 -10.75 -12.96 5.50
N ASP A 37 -11.76 -13.81 5.23
CA ASP A 37 -11.54 -15.21 4.89
C ASP A 37 -10.88 -15.35 3.51
N GLY A 38 -11.29 -14.55 2.52
CA GLY A 38 -10.71 -14.52 1.18
C GLY A 38 -9.26 -14.04 1.15
N VAL A 39 -8.81 -13.27 2.15
CA VAL A 39 -7.42 -12.84 2.29
C VAL A 39 -6.55 -13.82 3.11
N GLY A 40 -7.10 -14.97 3.51
CA GLY A 40 -6.38 -16.03 4.23
C GLY A 40 -6.22 -15.78 5.73
N LEU A 41 -6.88 -14.77 6.29
CA LEU A 41 -6.90 -14.50 7.73
C LEU A 41 -8.17 -15.13 8.30
N SER A 42 -8.09 -16.37 8.78
CA SER A 42 -9.29 -17.09 9.23
C SER A 42 -10.12 -16.30 10.25
N ALA A 43 -11.43 -16.17 9.97
CA ALA A 43 -12.42 -15.56 10.85
C ALA A 43 -12.65 -16.32 12.18
N GLN A 44 -11.87 -17.37 12.48
CA GLN A 44 -11.95 -18.21 13.70
C GLN A 44 -11.82 -17.44 15.04
N TRP A 45 -11.59 -16.13 15.01
CA TRP A 45 -11.60 -15.23 16.18
C TRP A 45 -12.64 -14.11 16.10
N THR A 46 -13.71 -14.26 15.30
CA THR A 46 -14.97 -13.64 15.73
C THR A 46 -15.25 -14.24 17.11
N PRO A 47 -15.32 -13.44 18.20
CA PRO A 47 -15.53 -13.98 19.54
C PRO A 47 -16.67 -15.01 19.47
N GLU A 48 -16.43 -16.21 20.02
CA GLU A 48 -17.38 -17.33 19.99
C GLU A 48 -18.75 -16.80 20.38
N TYR A 49 -19.60 -16.61 19.38
CA TYR A 49 -21.01 -16.39 19.63
C TYR A 49 -21.58 -17.77 19.86
N ASP A 50 -21.80 -18.10 21.13
CA ASP A 50 -22.72 -19.17 21.51
C ASP A 50 -24.15 -18.70 21.20
N TYR A 51 -24.46 -18.50 19.91
CA TYR A 51 -25.81 -18.28 19.39
C TYR A 51 -25.83 -18.59 17.88
N ASP A 52 -26.75 -19.47 17.51
CA ASP A 52 -26.92 -20.12 16.22
C ASP A 52 -27.35 -19.11 15.11
N TRP A 53 -26.42 -18.30 14.56
CA TRP A 53 -26.73 -17.19 13.63
C TRP A 53 -27.07 -17.63 12.19
N MET A 54 -26.73 -18.85 11.79
CA MET A 54 -26.99 -19.37 10.43
C MET A 54 -28.39 -19.99 10.24
N ARG A 55 -29.22 -20.09 11.28
CA ARG A 55 -30.50 -20.84 11.20
C ARG A 55 -31.78 -20.02 11.03
N ILE A 56 -31.72 -18.69 10.89
CA ILE A 56 -32.94 -17.86 10.90
C ILE A 56 -33.54 -17.57 9.51
N SER A 57 -32.95 -18.07 8.40
CA SER A 57 -33.49 -17.80 7.05
C SER A 57 -33.99 -18.99 6.23
N GLU A 58 -34.05 -20.22 6.77
CA GLU A 58 -34.62 -21.35 6.03
C GLU A 58 -35.90 -21.87 6.69
N HIS A 59 -37.03 -21.25 6.37
CA HIS A 59 -38.34 -21.89 6.44
C HIS A 59 -39.02 -21.80 5.08
N GLN A 60 -38.46 -22.48 4.08
CA GLN A 60 -39.24 -23.00 2.95
C GLN A 60 -38.71 -24.40 2.60
N PRO A 61 -39.54 -25.45 2.67
CA PRO A 61 -39.11 -26.79 2.27
C PRO A 61 -39.34 -26.97 0.76
N GLU A 62 -38.28 -27.24 0.00
CA GLU A 62 -38.40 -27.89 -1.31
C GLU A 62 -37.29 -28.91 -1.55
N PRO A 63 -37.55 -29.94 -2.39
CA PRO A 63 -37.08 -31.29 -2.12
C PRO A 63 -35.74 -31.63 -2.77
N THR A 64 -35.03 -32.50 -2.06
CA THR A 64 -33.79 -33.19 -2.39
C THR A 64 -33.75 -33.72 -3.83
N ARG A 65 -32.74 -33.32 -4.61
CA ARG A 65 -32.24 -34.10 -5.75
C ARG A 65 -30.73 -34.30 -5.63
N ALA A 66 -30.38 -35.55 -5.35
CA ALA A 66 -29.03 -36.06 -5.26
C ALA A 66 -28.26 -35.93 -6.58
N SER A 67 -26.97 -35.64 -6.51
CA SER A 67 -25.98 -36.01 -7.55
C SER A 67 -24.59 -36.15 -6.93
N ARG A 68 -24.26 -37.42 -6.67
CA ARG A 68 -22.98 -38.10 -6.43
C ARG A 68 -21.67 -37.31 -6.62
N GLU A 69 -20.88 -37.23 -5.56
CA GLU A 69 -19.41 -37.24 -5.61
C GLU A 69 -18.87 -38.67 -5.80
N PRO A 70 -17.69 -38.86 -6.43
CA PRO A 70 -16.90 -40.08 -6.31
C PRO A 70 -15.88 -39.95 -5.16
N GLN A 71 -16.03 -40.85 -4.19
CA GLN A 71 -15.08 -41.12 -3.12
C GLN A 71 -13.75 -41.65 -3.66
N THR A 72 -12.63 -41.20 -3.09
CA THR A 72 -11.50 -42.10 -2.81
C THR A 72 -10.96 -41.85 -1.41
N SER A 73 -10.79 -42.95 -0.71
CA SER A 73 -10.45 -43.13 0.69
C SER A 73 -8.94 -43.34 0.86
N GLN A 74 -8.38 -42.87 1.98
CA GLN A 74 -7.42 -43.59 2.82
C GLN A 74 -7.00 -42.72 4.02
N SER A 75 -7.26 -43.20 5.25
CA SER A 75 -6.56 -42.73 6.46
C SER A 75 -5.24 -43.48 6.61
N PRO A 76 -4.27 -42.92 7.37
CA PRO A 76 -3.97 -43.60 8.63
C PRO A 76 -3.60 -42.66 9.80
N GLY A 77 -4.04 -43.06 11.00
CA GLY A 77 -3.22 -43.15 12.22
C GLY A 77 -2.82 -41.88 13.00
N PRO A 78 -2.58 -41.99 14.32
CA PRO A 78 -2.68 -40.88 15.26
C PRO A 78 -1.30 -40.39 15.72
N GLU A 79 -0.88 -39.18 15.33
CA GLU A 79 0.28 -38.53 15.93
C GLU A 79 0.06 -37.02 16.12
N ASP A 80 0.27 -36.61 17.37
CA ASP A 80 0.46 -35.28 17.95
C ASP A 80 -0.43 -34.12 17.49
N ILE A 81 -1.27 -33.68 18.44
CA ILE A 81 -1.91 -32.36 18.48
C ILE A 81 -0.80 -31.31 18.63
N GLY A 82 -0.13 -31.00 17.53
CA GLY A 82 0.74 -29.85 17.40
C GLY A 82 -0.09 -28.57 17.47
N THR A 83 0.29 -27.64 18.33
CA THR A 83 -0.34 -26.32 18.45
C THR A 83 -0.37 -25.61 17.08
N PRO A 84 -1.47 -24.94 16.69
CA PRO A 84 -1.67 -24.34 15.37
C PRO A 84 -0.78 -23.09 15.09
N PHE A 85 0.20 -22.83 15.96
CA PHE A 85 1.12 -21.70 15.88
C PHE A 85 2.41 -21.99 15.09
N SER A 86 2.63 -23.22 14.61
CA SER A 86 3.91 -23.61 13.97
C SER A 86 4.01 -23.32 12.46
N THR A 87 2.89 -23.06 11.76
CA THR A 87 2.89 -22.87 10.29
C THR A 87 2.83 -21.42 9.81
N TRP A 88 2.63 -20.44 10.70
CA TRP A 88 2.35 -19.05 10.31
C TRP A 88 3.14 -18.00 11.11
N LEU A 89 4.32 -18.37 11.60
CA LEU A 89 5.24 -17.40 12.16
C LEU A 89 5.96 -16.70 10.99
N PRO A 90 5.84 -15.36 10.85
CA PRO A 90 6.85 -14.63 10.11
C PRO A 90 8.18 -14.88 10.82
N SER A 91 9.12 -15.51 10.13
CA SER A 91 10.52 -15.25 10.44
C SER A 91 10.66 -13.73 10.41
N ALA A 92 11.19 -13.13 11.48
CA ALA A 92 11.85 -11.84 11.33
C ALA A 92 12.78 -11.93 10.10
N PRO A 93 13.18 -10.84 9.44
CA PRO A 93 14.32 -10.90 8.55
C PRO A 93 15.55 -11.34 9.37
N ALA A 94 15.69 -12.65 9.53
CA ALA A 94 16.86 -13.32 10.05
C ALA A 94 17.75 -13.51 8.83
N ASP A 95 18.32 -12.40 8.37
CA ASP A 95 19.50 -12.44 7.53
C ASP A 95 20.50 -11.37 8.01
N ASP A 96 20.72 -11.40 9.32
CA ASP A 96 21.89 -10.84 10.00
C ASP A 96 23.03 -11.88 10.09
N GLN A 97 23.03 -12.91 9.24
CA GLN A 97 24.14 -13.84 9.10
C GLN A 97 24.70 -13.81 7.68
N VAL A 98 25.81 -13.08 7.54
CA VAL A 98 26.79 -13.34 6.48
C VAL A 98 27.22 -14.81 6.61
N HIS A 99 26.59 -15.70 5.85
CA HIS A 99 26.96 -17.11 5.81
C HIS A 99 28.29 -17.26 5.06
N LEU A 100 29.39 -17.14 5.80
CA LEU A 100 30.64 -17.83 5.51
C LEU A 100 30.62 -19.18 6.24
N ARG A 101 30.13 -20.23 5.58
CA ARG A 101 30.46 -21.61 5.98
C ARG A 101 30.81 -22.46 4.75
N PRO A 102 31.87 -23.29 4.85
CA PRO A 102 32.37 -24.09 3.75
C PRO A 102 31.48 -25.32 3.50
N HIS A 103 31.42 -25.69 2.23
CA HIS A 103 30.72 -26.84 1.66
C HIS A 103 30.86 -28.15 2.43
N THR A 104 29.77 -28.93 2.46
CA THR A 104 29.77 -30.35 2.09
C THR A 104 28.37 -30.83 1.68
N GLU A 105 28.33 -31.47 0.50
CA GLU A 105 27.39 -32.50 0.01
C GLU A 105 26.02 -32.10 -0.61
N ASP A 106 26.11 -31.89 -1.94
CA ASP A 106 25.22 -32.25 -3.06
C ASP A 106 23.72 -32.52 -2.87
N ASN A 107 22.91 -31.59 -3.41
CA ASN A 107 21.62 -31.89 -4.04
C ASN A 107 21.46 -31.00 -5.30
N PRO A 108 21.39 -31.55 -6.54
CA PRO A 108 21.42 -30.74 -7.76
C PRO A 108 20.00 -30.47 -8.25
N GLY A 109 19.38 -29.41 -7.75
CA GLY A 109 18.13 -28.91 -8.29
C GLY A 109 17.63 -27.70 -7.52
N ASN A 110 17.49 -26.58 -8.20
CA ASN A 110 16.78 -25.36 -7.77
C ASN A 110 17.46 -24.26 -6.93
N GLU A 111 18.68 -24.39 -6.40
CA GLU A 111 19.28 -23.29 -5.61
C GLU A 111 20.24 -22.34 -6.35
N ARG A 112 20.55 -22.59 -7.63
CA ARG A 112 21.60 -21.83 -8.35
C ARG A 112 21.17 -20.51 -9.02
N THR A 113 19.91 -20.08 -8.95
CA THR A 113 19.42 -18.94 -9.76
C THR A 113 19.32 -17.58 -9.06
N ARG A 114 19.48 -17.48 -7.72
CA ARG A 114 19.38 -16.19 -7.01
C ARG A 114 20.70 -15.59 -6.52
N SER A 115 21.76 -16.39 -6.35
CA SER A 115 22.98 -15.95 -5.64
C SER A 115 23.99 -15.11 -6.48
N GLY A 116 23.62 -14.67 -7.69
CA GLY A 116 24.56 -13.98 -8.60
C GLY A 116 24.02 -12.81 -9.42
N THR A 117 22.70 -12.57 -9.42
CA THR A 117 22.06 -11.64 -10.39
C THR A 117 22.48 -10.18 -10.21
N TYR A 118 22.78 -9.77 -8.97
CA TYR A 118 23.09 -8.37 -8.62
C TYR A 118 24.56 -8.15 -8.24
N THR A 119 25.42 -9.13 -8.49
CA THR A 119 26.83 -9.09 -8.09
C THR A 119 27.60 -8.04 -8.90
N VAL A 120 28.26 -7.13 -8.19
CA VAL A 120 29.13 -6.11 -8.77
C VAL A 120 30.57 -6.61 -8.80
N THR A 121 31.16 -6.62 -10.00
CA THR A 121 32.57 -6.95 -10.22
C THR A 121 33.47 -5.73 -10.02
N ASP A 122 34.77 -5.94 -9.84
CA ASP A 122 35.76 -4.85 -9.82
C ASP A 122 35.78 -4.07 -11.15
N ASP A 123 35.62 -4.78 -12.28
CA ASP A 123 35.53 -4.14 -13.59
C ASP A 123 34.33 -3.19 -13.69
N HIS A 124 33.16 -3.61 -13.20
CA HIS A 124 31.99 -2.73 -13.17
C HIS A 124 32.22 -1.52 -12.24
N ARG A 125 32.81 -1.72 -11.06
CA ARG A 125 33.15 -0.61 -10.17
C ARG A 125 34.12 0.36 -10.83
N ASN A 126 35.17 -0.12 -11.49
CA ASN A 126 36.14 0.70 -12.21
C ASN A 126 35.49 1.45 -13.38
N PHE A 127 34.51 0.83 -14.04
CA PHE A 127 33.69 1.51 -15.04
C PHE A 127 32.88 2.66 -14.44
N LEU A 128 32.23 2.49 -13.28
CA LEU A 128 31.53 3.58 -12.58
C LEU A 128 32.47 4.72 -12.19
N VAL A 129 33.68 4.40 -11.72
CA VAL A 129 34.73 5.40 -11.41
C VAL A 129 35.11 6.18 -12.67
N SER A 130 35.29 5.50 -13.80
CA SER A 130 35.57 6.14 -15.09
C SER A 130 34.44 7.07 -15.54
N LEU A 131 33.18 6.64 -15.41
CA LEU A 131 32.01 7.47 -15.71
C LEU A 131 31.94 8.71 -14.80
N LEU A 132 32.26 8.55 -13.52
CA LEU A 132 32.25 9.64 -12.55
C LEU A 132 33.31 10.71 -12.88
N GLY A 133 34.47 10.30 -13.40
CA GLY A 133 35.54 11.20 -13.83
C GLY A 133 35.18 12.13 -14.98
N ALA A 134 34.08 11.86 -15.70
CA ALA A 134 33.58 12.73 -16.77
C ALA A 134 32.79 13.96 -16.26
N PHE A 135 32.46 14.01 -14.96
CA PHE A 135 31.69 15.11 -14.36
C PHE A 135 32.59 16.19 -13.75
N PRO A 136 32.15 17.46 -13.70
CA PRO A 136 32.92 18.52 -13.08
C PRO A 136 33.02 18.35 -11.55
N PRO A 137 34.12 18.78 -10.91
CA PRO A 137 34.18 18.88 -9.46
C PRO A 137 33.06 19.80 -8.93
N PRO A 138 32.46 19.53 -7.75
CA PRO A 138 32.85 18.49 -6.79
C PRO A 138 32.28 17.09 -7.06
N ILE A 139 31.49 16.88 -8.13
CA ILE A 139 30.85 15.59 -8.41
C ILE A 139 31.90 14.50 -8.62
N SER A 140 32.92 14.77 -9.44
CA SER A 140 34.01 13.83 -9.70
C SER A 140 34.90 13.49 -8.49
N ASN A 141 34.80 14.25 -7.40
CA ASN A 141 35.53 13.98 -6.16
C ASN A 141 34.85 12.91 -5.28
N PHE A 142 33.65 12.46 -5.63
CA PHE A 142 32.95 11.42 -4.87
C PHE A 142 33.68 10.08 -4.96
N GLU A 143 33.77 9.35 -3.86
CA GLU A 143 34.38 8.03 -3.84
C GLU A 143 33.32 6.95 -4.06
N ILE A 144 33.41 6.23 -5.18
CA ILE A 144 32.53 5.09 -5.47
C ILE A 144 32.75 3.99 -4.41
N PRO A 145 31.69 3.49 -3.73
CA PRO A 145 31.80 2.41 -2.75
C PRO A 145 32.47 1.14 -3.29
N SER A 146 32.94 0.27 -2.39
CA SER A 146 33.54 -1.01 -2.77
C SER A 146 32.55 -1.90 -3.54
N ARG A 147 33.04 -2.86 -4.32
CA ARG A 147 32.19 -3.81 -5.07
C ARG A 147 31.23 -4.59 -4.16
N HIS A 148 31.68 -4.93 -2.94
CA HIS A 148 30.88 -5.63 -1.94
C HIS A 148 29.76 -4.73 -1.40
N THR A 149 30.09 -3.46 -1.13
CA THR A 149 29.11 -2.44 -0.69
C THR A 149 28.08 -2.18 -1.78
N LEU A 150 28.50 -2.00 -3.04
CA LEU A 150 27.59 -1.82 -4.17
C LEU A 150 26.66 -3.03 -4.34
N THR A 151 27.20 -4.25 -4.31
CA THR A 151 26.41 -5.48 -4.38
C THR A 151 25.36 -5.52 -3.27
N ARG A 152 25.77 -5.28 -2.02
CA ARG A 152 24.86 -5.27 -0.86
C ARG A 152 23.72 -4.27 -1.05
N TYR A 153 24.03 -3.03 -1.43
CA TYR A 153 23.01 -2.00 -1.60
C TYR A 153 22.08 -2.28 -2.78
N ILE A 154 22.58 -2.76 -3.93
CA ILE A 154 21.72 -3.12 -5.07
C ILE A 154 20.78 -4.28 -4.70
N THR A 155 21.30 -5.30 -4.02
CA THR A 155 20.47 -6.41 -3.52
C THR A 155 19.40 -5.92 -2.54
N ALA A 156 19.78 -5.07 -1.58
CA ALA A 156 18.84 -4.48 -0.62
C ALA A 156 17.80 -3.57 -1.29
N PHE A 157 18.15 -2.88 -2.38
CA PHE A 157 17.20 -2.10 -3.17
C PHE A 157 16.14 -2.99 -3.82
N PHE A 158 16.54 -4.13 -4.42
CA PHE A 158 15.59 -5.06 -5.04
C PHE A 158 14.69 -5.76 -4.02
N GLY A 159 15.24 -6.17 -2.88
CA GLY A 159 14.46 -6.78 -1.79
C GLY A 159 13.56 -5.78 -1.04
N GLY A 160 14.00 -4.52 -0.94
CA GLY A 160 13.31 -3.45 -0.24
C GLY A 160 12.49 -2.57 -1.17
N PHE A 161 13.05 -1.46 -1.63
CA PHE A 161 12.31 -0.44 -2.36
C PHE A 161 11.53 -0.97 -3.58
N HIS A 162 12.18 -1.79 -4.41
CA HIS A 162 11.59 -2.29 -5.65
C HIS A 162 10.55 -3.40 -5.44
N SER A 163 10.62 -4.17 -4.35
CA SER A 163 9.59 -5.18 -4.07
C SER A 163 8.21 -4.55 -3.82
N HIS A 164 8.16 -3.33 -3.25
CA HIS A 164 6.93 -2.53 -3.14
C HIS A 164 6.55 -1.82 -4.44
N PHE A 165 7.50 -1.61 -5.34
CA PHE A 165 7.38 -0.80 -6.55
C PHE A 165 8.12 -1.46 -7.72
N PRO A 166 7.59 -2.55 -8.30
CA PRO A 166 8.33 -3.34 -9.28
C PRO A 166 8.26 -2.70 -10.67
N PHE A 167 9.15 -1.74 -10.93
CA PHE A 167 9.23 -1.01 -12.22
C PHE A 167 10.43 -1.39 -13.11
N MET A 168 11.38 -2.16 -12.56
CA MET A 168 12.51 -2.73 -13.31
C MET A 168 12.40 -4.24 -13.41
N HIS A 169 12.76 -4.81 -14.56
CA HIS A 169 12.74 -6.25 -14.75
C HIS A 169 13.98 -6.89 -14.10
N GLY A 170 13.80 -7.45 -12.90
CA GLY A 170 14.87 -8.05 -12.11
C GLY A 170 15.66 -9.14 -12.85
N PRO A 171 15.00 -10.09 -13.54
CA PRO A 171 15.71 -11.18 -14.22
C PRO A 171 16.66 -10.75 -15.35
N THR A 172 16.41 -9.61 -16.00
CA THR A 172 17.28 -9.06 -17.06
C THR A 172 18.16 -7.90 -16.59
N TYR A 173 18.03 -7.48 -15.33
CA TYR A 173 18.83 -6.38 -14.81
C TYR A 173 20.30 -6.81 -14.71
N SER A 174 21.19 -5.94 -15.18
CA SER A 174 22.63 -6.11 -15.02
C SER A 174 23.24 -4.78 -14.56
N PRO A 175 24.07 -4.76 -13.49
CA PRO A 175 24.78 -3.55 -13.08
C PRO A 175 25.55 -2.91 -14.24
N SER A 176 26.18 -3.72 -15.09
CA SER A 176 27.00 -3.27 -16.22
C SER A 176 26.27 -2.43 -17.27
N THR A 177 24.94 -2.52 -17.34
CA THR A 177 24.12 -1.76 -18.31
C THR A 177 23.38 -0.59 -17.67
N SER A 178 23.51 -0.38 -16.37
CA SER A 178 22.84 0.69 -15.64
C SER A 178 23.63 2.00 -15.70
N PRO A 179 22.99 3.16 -15.97
CA PRO A 179 23.65 4.45 -15.85
C PRO A 179 24.16 4.71 -14.44
N LEU A 180 25.19 5.55 -14.33
CA LEU A 180 25.81 5.92 -13.05
C LEU A 180 24.79 6.49 -12.06
N GLU A 181 24.00 7.47 -12.48
CA GLU A 181 22.99 8.11 -11.63
C GLU A 181 21.93 7.14 -11.11
N LEU A 182 21.49 6.20 -11.96
CA LEU A 182 20.51 5.18 -11.58
C LEU A 182 21.12 4.22 -10.56
N THR A 183 22.36 3.79 -10.80
CA THR A 183 23.10 2.91 -9.88
C THR A 183 23.30 3.57 -8.52
N LEU A 184 23.67 4.86 -8.47
CA LEU A 184 23.83 5.59 -7.21
C LEU A 184 22.50 5.82 -6.50
N ALA A 185 21.41 6.09 -7.22
CA ALA A 185 20.08 6.20 -6.63
C ALA A 185 19.60 4.87 -6.04
N MET A 186 19.77 3.76 -6.77
CA MET A 186 19.51 2.41 -6.25
C MET A 186 20.35 2.14 -5.00
N CYS A 187 21.63 2.50 -5.01
CA CYS A 187 22.49 2.34 -3.85
C CYS A 187 22.07 3.22 -2.67
N ALA A 188 21.57 4.45 -2.91
CA ALA A 188 21.09 5.33 -1.85
C ALA A 188 19.88 4.73 -1.12
N ALA A 189 18.88 4.27 -1.89
CA ALA A 189 17.75 3.54 -1.34
C ALA A 189 18.21 2.23 -0.68
N GLY A 190 19.04 1.41 -1.33
CA GLY A 190 19.57 0.18 -0.76
C GLY A 190 20.30 0.37 0.58
N ALA A 191 21.16 1.39 0.68
CA ALA A 191 21.84 1.75 1.91
C ALA A 191 20.87 2.15 3.03
N GLN A 192 19.71 2.75 2.71
CA GLN A 192 18.64 3.02 3.68
C GLN A 192 18.06 1.72 4.26
N TYR A 193 17.82 0.72 3.40
CA TYR A 193 17.36 -0.61 3.81
C TYR A 193 18.46 -1.42 4.54
N CYS A 194 19.73 -1.06 4.37
CA CYS A 194 20.84 -1.58 5.19
C CYS A 194 21.10 -0.78 6.48
N PHE A 195 20.25 0.21 6.82
CA PHE A 195 20.41 1.09 7.99
C PHE A 195 21.68 1.97 7.97
N GLU A 196 22.29 2.18 6.79
CA GLU A 196 23.54 2.95 6.61
C GLU A 196 23.27 4.40 6.19
N ARG A 197 22.64 5.18 7.08
CA ARG A 197 22.14 6.54 6.81
C ARG A 197 23.19 7.52 6.25
N LYS A 198 24.42 7.45 6.74
CA LYS A 198 25.51 8.33 6.27
C LYS A 198 25.88 8.05 4.81
N SER A 199 25.88 6.77 4.44
CA SER A 199 26.17 6.34 3.07
C SER A 199 25.01 6.67 2.14
N SER A 200 23.77 6.40 2.57
CA SER A 200 22.57 6.67 1.77
C SER A 200 22.45 8.15 1.41
N GLU A 201 22.65 9.06 2.37
CA GLU A 201 22.57 10.49 2.11
C GLU A 201 23.67 10.99 1.15
N ARG A 202 24.91 10.50 1.29
CA ARG A 202 26.02 10.87 0.38
C ARG A 202 25.75 10.39 -1.06
N LEU A 203 25.25 9.16 -1.20
CA LEU A 203 24.86 8.59 -2.49
C LEU A 203 23.69 9.38 -3.11
N PHE A 204 22.70 9.74 -2.30
CA PHE A 204 21.57 10.57 -2.73
C PHE A 204 22.02 11.93 -3.24
N GLN A 205 22.86 12.66 -2.49
CA GLN A 205 23.32 14.00 -2.89
C GLN A 205 24.14 13.95 -4.18
N THR A 206 25.03 12.95 -4.31
CA THR A 206 25.85 12.77 -5.52
C THR A 206 25.00 12.38 -6.72
N GLY A 207 24.09 11.40 -6.56
CA GLY A 207 23.16 10.99 -7.61
C GLY A 207 22.26 12.13 -8.07
N LYS A 208 21.75 12.94 -7.14
CA LYS A 208 20.99 14.16 -7.43
C LYS A 208 21.81 15.16 -8.25
N ALA A 209 23.05 15.44 -7.85
CA ALA A 209 23.92 16.37 -8.58
C ALA A 209 24.18 15.90 -10.03
N ILE A 210 24.42 14.58 -10.21
CA ILE A 210 24.59 13.98 -11.53
C ILE A 210 23.31 14.09 -12.36
N VAL A 211 22.12 13.90 -11.77
CA VAL A 211 20.83 14.06 -12.45
C VAL A 211 20.69 15.47 -13.04
N PHE A 212 20.97 16.51 -12.27
CA PHE A 212 20.89 17.89 -12.75
C PHE A 212 21.89 18.16 -13.88
N GLU A 213 23.12 17.66 -13.76
CA GLU A 213 24.12 17.83 -14.81
C GLU A 213 23.74 17.05 -16.09
N ARG A 214 23.24 15.83 -15.95
CA ARG A 214 22.78 15.01 -17.07
C ARG A 214 21.60 15.65 -17.80
N LEU A 215 20.64 16.23 -17.07
CA LEU A 215 19.52 16.94 -17.68
C LEU A 215 19.97 18.16 -18.51
N ARG A 216 21.04 18.85 -18.09
CA ARG A 216 21.63 19.95 -18.87
C ARG A 216 22.31 19.44 -20.16
N LEU A 217 23.05 18.34 -20.06
CA LEU A 217 23.73 17.72 -21.21
C LEU A 217 22.74 17.14 -22.22
N GLU A 218 21.67 16.49 -21.75
CA GLU A 218 20.68 15.78 -22.57
C GLU A 218 19.42 16.63 -22.85
N LYS A 219 19.55 17.97 -22.81
CA LYS A 219 18.45 18.94 -22.97
C LYS A 219 17.59 18.74 -24.23
N ALA A 220 18.10 18.06 -25.25
CA ALA A 220 17.37 17.75 -26.49
C ALA A 220 16.21 16.77 -26.27
N HIS A 221 16.23 15.98 -25.20
CA HIS A 221 15.19 14.99 -24.88
C HIS A 221 14.06 15.55 -24.01
N PHE A 222 14.21 16.77 -23.48
CA PHE A 222 13.33 17.33 -22.46
C PHE A 222 12.72 18.66 -22.88
N SER A 223 11.50 18.92 -22.45
CA SER A 223 10.77 20.13 -22.81
C SER A 223 11.32 21.37 -22.09
N PRO A 224 11.00 22.58 -22.59
CA PRO A 224 11.33 23.82 -21.89
C PRO A 224 10.80 23.88 -20.44
N GLN A 225 9.71 23.17 -20.13
CA GLN A 225 9.17 23.10 -18.76
C GLN A 225 10.11 22.34 -17.83
N THR A 226 10.62 21.19 -18.27
CA THR A 226 11.65 20.44 -17.54
C THR A 226 12.91 21.30 -17.34
N MET A 227 13.35 22.00 -18.38
CA MET A 227 14.53 22.87 -18.30
C MET A 227 14.33 24.08 -17.37
N ALA A 228 13.12 24.61 -17.23
CA ALA A 228 12.80 25.67 -16.28
C ALA A 228 12.98 25.20 -14.81
N LEU A 229 12.54 23.96 -14.51
CA LEU A 229 12.73 23.35 -13.18
C LEU A 229 14.22 23.10 -12.87
N VAL A 230 14.98 22.65 -13.89
CA VAL A 230 16.43 22.46 -13.79
C VAL A 230 17.16 23.78 -13.53
N SER A 231 16.76 24.85 -14.23
CA SER A 231 17.38 26.18 -14.11
C SER A 231 17.06 26.87 -12.78
N SER A 232 15.92 26.53 -12.16
CA SER A 232 15.52 27.08 -10.85
C SER A 232 16.30 26.47 -9.68
N SER A 233 17.00 25.35 -9.91
CA SER A 233 17.85 24.71 -8.90
C SER A 233 19.26 25.29 -8.96
N ASN A 234 19.53 26.27 -8.08
CA ASN A 234 20.77 27.06 -8.01
C ASN A 234 22.05 26.30 -7.56
N ASP A 235 22.08 24.96 -7.63
CA ASP A 235 23.25 24.20 -7.19
C ASP A 235 24.24 23.97 -8.35
N ILE A 236 25.40 24.63 -8.19
CA ILE A 236 26.67 24.45 -8.90
C ILE A 236 26.63 24.87 -10.38
N MET A 237 26.82 26.17 -10.61
CA MET A 237 27.25 26.70 -11.89
C MET A 237 28.70 26.28 -12.15
N SER A 238 28.91 25.49 -13.19
CA SER A 238 30.18 25.46 -13.90
C SER A 238 29.93 26.15 -15.24
N ASP A 239 30.53 27.32 -15.44
CA ASP A 239 30.54 28.06 -16.71
C ASP A 239 31.45 27.39 -17.76
N VAL A 240 31.89 26.16 -17.48
CA VAL A 240 32.74 25.38 -18.37
C VAL A 240 31.88 24.89 -19.53
N PRO A 241 32.21 25.26 -20.78
CA PRO A 241 31.48 24.75 -21.94
C PRO A 241 31.53 23.22 -21.93
N PRO A 242 30.45 22.51 -22.29
CA PRO A 242 30.38 21.06 -22.19
C PRO A 242 31.36 20.41 -23.17
N THR A 243 32.61 20.27 -22.76
CA THR A 243 33.57 19.36 -23.38
C THR A 243 33.30 18.00 -22.77
N SER A 244 32.41 17.20 -23.37
CA SER A 244 32.63 15.76 -23.56
C SER A 244 31.39 15.01 -24.01
N ARG A 245 31.67 14.00 -24.84
CA ARG A 245 30.76 13.03 -25.45
C ARG A 245 29.89 12.35 -24.39
N ARG A 246 28.66 11.95 -24.76
CA ARG A 246 27.79 11.08 -23.95
C ARG A 246 28.60 9.88 -23.43
N THR A 247 28.78 9.81 -22.12
CA THR A 247 29.52 8.73 -21.43
C THR A 247 28.55 7.73 -20.82
N GLY A 248 28.65 6.47 -21.25
CA GLY A 248 27.92 5.34 -20.68
C GLY A 248 26.51 5.09 -21.26
N PRO A 249 25.88 3.98 -20.87
CA PRO A 249 24.49 3.67 -21.22
C PRO A 249 23.55 4.66 -20.54
N TRP A 250 22.58 5.21 -21.28
CA TRP A 250 21.61 6.16 -20.74
C TRP A 250 20.35 6.19 -21.58
N SER A 251 19.18 6.46 -20.99
CA SER A 251 17.96 6.79 -21.73
C SER A 251 17.09 7.76 -20.91
N PRO A 252 16.15 8.48 -21.54
CA PRO A 252 15.18 9.29 -20.81
C PRO A 252 14.39 8.50 -19.77
N LEU A 253 14.11 7.21 -20.04
CA LEU A 253 13.43 6.35 -19.09
C LEU A 253 14.29 6.08 -17.84
N ASP A 254 15.61 5.94 -17.99
CA ASP A 254 16.51 5.77 -16.86
C ASP A 254 16.57 7.02 -15.98
N MET A 255 16.43 8.21 -16.58
CA MET A 255 16.25 9.46 -15.83
C MET A 255 14.98 9.42 -14.97
N ALA A 256 13.84 9.00 -15.53
CA ALA A 256 12.60 8.87 -14.77
C ALA A 256 12.71 7.82 -13.64
N LYS A 257 13.33 6.67 -13.90
CA LYS A 257 13.61 5.65 -12.87
C LYS A 257 14.50 6.21 -11.76
N THR A 258 15.55 6.96 -12.12
CA THR A 258 16.46 7.58 -11.16
C THR A 258 15.73 8.59 -10.27
N LEU A 259 14.96 9.50 -10.89
CA LEU A 259 14.16 10.49 -10.18
C LEU A 259 13.13 9.84 -9.25
N LEU A 260 12.46 8.78 -9.69
CA LEU A 260 11.52 8.01 -8.87
C LEU A 260 12.19 7.46 -7.61
N ILE A 261 13.37 6.86 -7.73
CA ILE A 261 14.11 6.31 -6.59
C ILE A 261 14.56 7.43 -5.65
N LEU A 262 15.10 8.53 -6.19
CA LEU A 262 15.56 9.67 -5.36
C LEU A 262 14.38 10.32 -4.61
N VAL A 263 13.26 10.55 -5.28
CA VAL A 263 12.01 11.01 -4.64
C VAL A 263 11.63 10.03 -3.54
N GLY A 264 11.63 8.74 -3.84
CA GLY A 264 11.18 7.74 -2.88
C GLY A 264 12.06 7.59 -1.64
N PHE A 265 13.38 7.66 -1.81
CA PHE A 265 14.32 7.71 -0.70
C PHE A 265 14.05 8.92 0.21
N ALA A 266 14.00 10.11 -0.39
CA ALA A 266 13.95 11.37 0.37
C ALA A 266 12.58 11.66 0.99
N THR A 267 11.51 11.02 0.52
CA THR A 267 10.12 11.22 0.97
C THR A 267 9.91 10.93 2.46
N TRP A 268 10.66 10.00 3.04
CA TRP A 268 10.46 9.55 4.43
C TRP A 268 11.55 10.03 5.37
N GLU A 269 12.48 10.81 4.85
CA GLU A 269 13.61 11.34 5.59
C GLU A 269 13.26 12.62 6.36
N ARG A 270 14.27 13.16 7.05
CA ARG A 270 14.22 14.46 7.74
C ARG A 270 13.77 15.60 6.82
N THR A 271 13.25 16.68 7.42
CA THR A 271 12.64 17.84 6.73
C THR A 271 13.46 18.36 5.55
N GLY A 272 14.78 18.51 5.68
CA GLY A 272 15.64 19.00 4.60
C GLY A 272 15.74 18.05 3.38
N LEU A 273 15.63 16.73 3.58
CA LEU A 273 15.56 15.76 2.48
C LEU A 273 14.13 15.68 1.93
N LEU A 274 13.10 15.76 2.77
CA LEU A 274 11.71 15.84 2.32
C LEU A 274 11.45 17.03 1.38
N GLN A 275 12.01 18.21 1.70
CA GLN A 275 11.95 19.38 0.81
C GLN A 275 12.55 19.09 -0.56
N GLN A 276 13.66 18.35 -0.61
CA GLN A 276 14.28 17.93 -1.87
C GLN A 276 13.39 16.92 -2.62
N ALA A 277 12.71 16.01 -1.93
CA ALA A 277 11.72 15.13 -2.54
C ALA A 277 10.59 15.92 -3.22
N PHE A 278 10.12 17.00 -2.57
CA PHE A 278 9.09 17.88 -3.13
C PHE A 278 9.54 18.72 -4.32
N ALA A 279 10.84 19.01 -4.45
CA ALA A 279 11.41 19.62 -5.65
C ALA A 279 11.55 18.58 -6.78
N LEU A 280 12.14 17.43 -6.47
CA LEU A 280 12.42 16.36 -7.44
C LEU A 280 11.15 15.72 -8.02
N ARG A 281 10.04 15.67 -7.27
CA ARG A 281 8.77 15.13 -7.79
C ARG A 281 8.22 15.93 -8.97
N GLY A 282 8.41 17.26 -8.99
CA GLY A 282 7.95 18.09 -10.10
C GLY A 282 8.75 17.77 -11.36
N LEU A 283 10.06 17.59 -11.19
CA LEU A 283 10.97 17.18 -12.25
C LEU A 283 10.66 15.77 -12.76
N LEU A 284 10.35 14.81 -11.88
CA LEU A 284 9.91 13.47 -12.25
C LEU A 284 8.66 13.52 -13.13
N VAL A 285 7.63 14.28 -12.72
CA VAL A 285 6.37 14.38 -13.46
C VAL A 285 6.60 14.99 -14.84
N GLN A 286 7.42 16.03 -14.95
CA GLN A 286 7.72 16.63 -16.25
C GLN A 286 8.56 15.71 -17.14
N ALA A 287 9.54 14.99 -16.58
CA ALA A 287 10.29 13.98 -17.32
C ALA A 287 9.38 12.86 -17.85
N LEU A 288 8.38 12.43 -17.07
CA LEU A 288 7.39 11.42 -17.51
C LEU A 288 6.51 11.94 -18.65
N ARG A 289 6.10 13.21 -18.61
CA ARG A 289 5.35 13.86 -19.70
C ARG A 289 6.19 13.96 -20.97
N ASP A 290 7.47 14.32 -20.86
CA ASP A 290 8.41 14.38 -21.97
C ASP A 290 8.64 12.99 -22.61
N ILE A 291 8.67 11.92 -21.80
CA ILE A 291 8.76 10.52 -22.28
C ILE A 291 7.44 10.06 -22.95
N GLY A 292 6.32 10.66 -22.57
CA GLY A 292 4.97 10.35 -23.03
C GLY A 292 4.24 9.35 -22.14
N LEU A 293 2.94 9.58 -21.92
CA LEU A 293 2.07 8.78 -21.03
C LEU A 293 1.05 7.92 -21.79
N GLN A 294 1.34 7.63 -23.06
CA GLN A 294 0.51 6.79 -23.92
C GLN A 294 1.17 5.42 -24.14
N GLU A 295 0.34 4.42 -24.40
CA GLU A 295 0.77 3.09 -24.81
C GLU A 295 1.50 3.19 -26.16
N ARG A 296 2.65 2.52 -26.27
CA ARG A 296 3.38 2.50 -27.54
C ARG A 296 2.78 1.43 -28.43
N GLU A 297 2.50 1.77 -29.68
CA GLU A 297 2.14 0.78 -30.68
C GLU A 297 3.33 -0.15 -30.91
N THR A 298 3.13 -1.45 -30.68
CA THR A 298 4.15 -2.46 -30.94
C THR A 298 4.23 -2.68 -32.44
N CYS A 299 5.23 -2.10 -33.11
CA CYS A 299 5.52 -2.41 -34.51
C CYS A 299 6.05 -3.85 -34.61
N LEU A 300 5.16 -4.84 -34.72
CA LEU A 300 5.49 -6.26 -34.94
C LEU A 300 5.87 -6.56 -36.40
N GLY A 301 6.28 -5.54 -37.16
CA GLY A 301 6.65 -5.67 -38.57
C GLY A 301 8.08 -6.17 -38.76
N GLY A 302 8.30 -7.48 -38.66
CA GLY A 302 9.55 -8.11 -39.09
C GLY A 302 9.75 -9.53 -38.54
N THR A 303 10.57 -10.33 -39.23
CA THR A 303 11.05 -11.66 -38.78
C THR A 303 12.03 -11.52 -37.61
N SER A 304 11.55 -11.04 -36.46
CA SER A 304 12.38 -10.88 -35.25
C SER A 304 12.56 -12.22 -34.53
N SER A 305 13.72 -12.44 -33.92
CA SER A 305 13.94 -13.63 -33.10
C SER A 305 13.11 -13.57 -31.81
N ARG A 306 12.79 -14.73 -31.21
CA ARG A 306 12.06 -14.80 -29.92
C ARG A 306 12.76 -14.02 -28.80
N SER A 307 14.10 -14.00 -28.80
CA SER A 307 14.88 -13.23 -27.83
C SER A 307 14.66 -11.73 -28.02
N ALA A 308 14.74 -11.23 -29.26
CA ALA A 308 14.51 -9.82 -29.56
C ALA A 308 13.08 -9.37 -29.23
N MET A 309 12.08 -10.25 -29.43
CA MET A 309 10.70 -9.99 -29.02
C MET A 309 10.56 -9.88 -27.51
N TRP A 310 11.17 -10.78 -26.75
CA TRP A 310 11.19 -10.74 -25.29
C TRP A 310 11.89 -9.49 -24.77
N ASP A 311 13.06 -9.15 -25.31
CA ASP A 311 13.80 -7.94 -24.93
C ASP A 311 12.96 -6.68 -25.17
N ASN A 312 12.29 -6.57 -26.32
CA ASN A 312 11.39 -5.46 -26.63
C ASN A 312 10.18 -5.42 -25.68
N TRP A 313 9.58 -6.58 -25.38
CA TRP A 313 8.50 -6.68 -24.41
C TRP A 313 8.94 -6.23 -23.01
N VAL A 314 10.11 -6.67 -22.53
CA VAL A 314 10.69 -6.26 -21.25
C VAL A 314 10.86 -4.75 -21.18
N GLN A 315 11.34 -4.12 -22.25
CA GLN A 315 11.50 -2.66 -22.30
C GLN A 315 10.15 -1.93 -22.27
N ASN A 316 9.15 -2.42 -23.01
CA ASN A 316 7.81 -1.82 -23.04
C ASN A 316 7.09 -1.96 -21.70
N GLU A 317 7.12 -3.15 -21.09
CA GLU A 317 6.53 -3.40 -19.79
C GLU A 317 7.28 -2.65 -18.67
N SER A 318 8.61 -2.56 -18.74
CA SER A 318 9.40 -1.70 -17.83
C SER A 318 8.99 -0.23 -17.93
N ALA A 319 8.79 0.28 -19.15
CA ALA A 319 8.36 1.66 -19.37
C ALA A 319 6.94 1.90 -18.83
N ARG A 320 6.02 0.97 -19.09
CA ARG A 320 4.63 0.98 -18.57
C ARG A 320 4.61 1.01 -17.04
N ARG A 321 5.31 0.06 -16.41
CA ARG A 321 5.42 -0.04 -14.94
C ARG A 321 6.08 1.20 -14.34
N THR A 322 7.16 1.72 -14.94
CA THR A 322 7.81 2.94 -14.43
C THR A 322 6.85 4.13 -14.36
N LYS A 323 6.05 4.36 -15.42
CA LYS A 323 5.08 5.46 -15.47
C LYS A 323 3.95 5.28 -14.45
N LEU A 324 3.37 4.08 -14.37
CA LEU A 324 2.26 3.79 -13.48
C LEU A 324 2.68 3.75 -12.00
N VAL A 325 3.85 3.18 -11.71
CA VAL A 325 4.43 3.20 -10.36
C VAL A 325 4.77 4.63 -9.94
N ALA A 326 5.31 5.45 -10.84
CA ALA A 326 5.56 6.85 -10.52
C ALA A 326 4.25 7.59 -10.21
N PHE A 327 3.17 7.34 -10.95
CA PHE A 327 1.83 7.84 -10.59
C PHE A 327 1.42 7.44 -9.18
N CYS A 328 1.53 6.15 -8.82
CA CYS A 328 1.23 5.70 -7.46
C CYS A 328 2.10 6.41 -6.41
N TYR A 329 3.41 6.55 -6.67
CA TYR A 329 4.32 7.18 -5.72
C TYR A 329 4.06 8.69 -5.55
N ILE A 330 3.66 9.39 -6.62
CA ILE A 330 3.21 10.78 -6.53
C ILE A 330 1.93 10.86 -5.68
N ASN A 331 0.98 9.93 -5.84
CA ASN A 331 -0.22 9.88 -5.00
C ASN A 331 0.09 9.54 -3.54
N VAL A 332 1.17 8.81 -3.24
CA VAL A 332 1.64 8.61 -1.87
C VAL A 332 1.96 9.95 -1.19
N HIS A 333 2.43 10.98 -1.91
CA HIS A 333 2.57 12.32 -1.32
C HIS A 333 1.24 12.98 -1.01
N SER A 334 0.23 12.81 -1.87
CA SER A 334 -1.13 13.29 -1.59
C SER A 334 -1.71 12.60 -0.36
N ILE A 335 -1.50 11.29 -0.24
CA ILE A 335 -1.93 10.50 0.91
C ILE A 335 -1.17 10.94 2.16
N ALA A 336 0.16 10.99 2.14
CA ALA A 336 0.95 11.28 3.34
C ALA A 336 0.82 12.75 3.79
N TYR A 337 0.90 13.70 2.87
CA TYR A 337 1.10 15.13 3.19
C TYR A 337 -0.08 16.03 2.83
N ASN A 338 -1.21 15.47 2.39
CA ASN A 338 -2.37 16.25 1.94
C ASN A 338 -2.01 17.28 0.85
N ILE A 339 -1.08 16.92 -0.04
CA ILE A 339 -0.66 17.79 -1.15
C ILE A 339 -1.40 17.37 -2.43
N ASN A 340 -1.84 18.35 -3.22
CA ASN A 340 -2.54 18.07 -4.47
C ASN A 340 -1.70 17.22 -5.45
N PRO A 341 -2.35 16.28 -6.16
CA PRO A 341 -1.66 15.42 -7.11
C PRO A 341 -1.07 16.24 -8.27
N LEU A 342 0.15 15.87 -8.69
CA LEU A 342 0.84 16.53 -9.81
C LEU A 342 0.67 15.78 -11.14
N LEU A 343 0.37 14.48 -11.07
CA LEU A 343 0.15 13.60 -12.21
C LEU A 343 -1.25 13.00 -12.07
N TRP A 344 -2.14 13.36 -12.99
CA TRP A 344 -3.54 12.98 -12.92
C TRP A 344 -3.77 11.61 -13.55
N SER A 345 -4.73 10.87 -13.00
CA SER A 345 -5.16 9.60 -13.58
C SER A 345 -5.54 9.79 -15.05
N SER A 346 -6.27 10.85 -15.41
CA SER A 346 -6.68 11.16 -16.79
C SER A 346 -5.54 11.38 -17.79
N GLU A 347 -4.30 11.61 -17.34
CA GLU A 347 -3.14 11.74 -18.24
C GLU A 347 -2.61 10.36 -18.69
N LEU A 348 -2.92 9.29 -17.93
CA LEU A 348 -2.37 7.95 -18.14
C LEU A 348 -3.20 7.15 -19.15
N HIS A 349 -2.68 7.01 -20.36
CA HIS A 349 -3.28 6.24 -21.44
C HIS A 349 -2.48 4.95 -21.69
N LEU A 350 -2.25 4.19 -20.62
CA LEU A 350 -1.45 2.97 -20.58
C LEU A 350 -2.32 1.76 -20.24
N ARG A 351 -1.89 0.56 -20.64
CA ARG A 351 -2.46 -0.71 -20.16
C ARG A 351 -2.11 -0.94 -18.69
N LEU A 352 -2.95 -1.70 -17.99
CA LEU A 352 -2.58 -2.26 -16.69
C LEU A 352 -1.38 -3.23 -16.86
N PRO A 353 -0.49 -3.36 -15.85
CA PRO A 353 0.69 -4.23 -15.96
C PRO A 353 0.33 -5.72 -16.00
N CYS A 354 1.20 -6.52 -16.62
CA CYS A 354 1.05 -7.97 -16.69
C CYS A 354 1.11 -8.66 -15.30
N GLY A 355 0.77 -9.95 -15.26
CA GLY A 355 0.87 -10.80 -14.06
C GLY A 355 2.31 -10.95 -13.57
N THR A 356 2.47 -11.32 -12.30
CA THR A 356 3.80 -11.43 -11.65
C THR A 356 4.66 -12.49 -12.32
N GLN A 357 4.09 -13.64 -12.68
CA GLN A 357 4.87 -14.72 -13.30
C GLN A 357 5.44 -14.32 -14.66
N GLU A 358 4.65 -13.64 -15.50
CA GLU A 358 5.13 -13.13 -16.79
C GLU A 358 6.25 -12.11 -16.58
N TRP A 359 6.10 -11.23 -15.58
CA TRP A 359 7.11 -10.23 -15.21
C TRP A 359 8.37 -10.80 -14.54
N GLN A 360 8.31 -12.00 -13.97
CA GLN A 360 9.47 -12.66 -13.36
C GLN A 360 10.11 -13.70 -14.29
N ALA A 361 9.64 -13.82 -15.53
CA ALA A 361 10.20 -14.76 -16.51
C ALA A 361 11.69 -14.47 -16.75
N SER A 362 12.55 -15.47 -16.51
CA SER A 362 14.00 -15.33 -16.60
C SER A 362 14.58 -15.62 -17.97
N SER A 363 13.73 -15.99 -18.94
CA SER A 363 14.13 -16.24 -20.32
C SER A 363 12.97 -16.05 -21.29
N ALA A 364 13.30 -15.76 -22.55
CA ALA A 364 12.34 -15.69 -23.64
C ALA A 364 11.50 -16.99 -23.79
N ALA A 365 12.08 -18.15 -23.48
CA ALA A 365 11.37 -19.43 -23.58
C ALA A 365 10.28 -19.56 -22.50
N GLN A 366 10.60 -19.19 -21.25
CA GLN A 366 9.64 -19.18 -20.16
C GLN A 366 8.53 -18.14 -20.40
N TRP A 367 8.91 -16.94 -20.85
CA TRP A 367 7.95 -15.88 -21.21
C TRP A 367 6.96 -16.35 -22.29
N VAL A 368 7.44 -16.95 -23.39
CA VAL A 368 6.55 -17.50 -24.44
C VAL A 368 5.63 -18.60 -23.93
N ALA A 369 6.08 -19.42 -22.97
CA ALA A 369 5.23 -20.45 -22.38
C ALA A 369 4.05 -19.82 -21.61
N LEU A 370 4.33 -18.82 -20.77
CA LEU A 370 3.31 -18.09 -19.98
C LEU A 370 2.35 -17.29 -20.88
N GLN A 371 2.83 -16.76 -22.00
CA GLN A 371 1.98 -16.08 -22.98
C GLN A 371 0.99 -17.00 -23.70
N ARG A 372 1.27 -18.31 -23.80
CA ARG A 372 0.29 -19.25 -24.39
C ARG A 372 -0.90 -19.48 -23.48
N ASP A 373 -0.70 -19.40 -22.17
CA ASP A 373 -1.75 -19.55 -21.17
C ASP A 373 -2.54 -18.23 -21.00
N THR A 374 -1.88 -17.10 -21.23
CA THR A 374 -2.48 -15.76 -21.19
C THR A 374 -3.17 -15.44 -22.52
N LYS A 375 -4.50 -15.56 -22.56
CA LYS A 375 -5.27 -15.43 -23.81
C LYS A 375 -5.51 -13.98 -24.25
N GLU A 376 -5.44 -13.01 -23.34
CA GLU A 376 -5.84 -11.61 -23.57
C GLU A 376 -4.86 -10.63 -22.93
N GLU A 377 -4.64 -9.49 -23.58
CA GLU A 377 -3.85 -8.40 -23.02
C GLU A 377 -4.63 -7.65 -21.91
N GLN A 378 -3.91 -7.17 -20.91
CA GLN A 378 -4.47 -6.37 -19.83
C GLN A 378 -5.16 -5.09 -20.36
N MET A 379 -6.33 -4.77 -19.80
CA MET A 379 -7.16 -3.63 -20.20
C MET A 379 -6.42 -2.28 -20.04
N LEU A 380 -6.82 -1.26 -20.80
CA LEU A 380 -6.35 0.11 -20.58
C LEU A 380 -6.79 0.61 -19.18
N PHE A 381 -5.88 1.28 -18.49
CA PHE A 381 -6.10 1.81 -17.15
C PHE A 381 -7.35 2.71 -17.07
N GLN A 382 -7.56 3.60 -18.05
CA GLN A 382 -8.75 4.47 -18.10
C GLN A 382 -10.04 3.67 -18.19
N GLN A 383 -10.05 2.62 -19.02
CA GLN A 383 -11.24 1.79 -19.24
C GLN A 383 -11.58 0.98 -17.98
N ALA A 384 -10.58 0.39 -17.34
CA ALA A 384 -10.78 -0.33 -16.08
C ALA A 384 -11.29 0.60 -14.97
N LEU A 385 -10.73 1.82 -14.88
CA LEU A 385 -11.17 2.82 -13.92
C LEU A 385 -12.59 3.32 -14.23
N SER A 386 -12.95 3.52 -15.51
CA SER A 386 -14.29 3.95 -15.88
C SER A 386 -15.34 2.89 -15.54
N ILE A 387 -15.05 1.60 -15.77
CA ILE A 387 -15.94 0.49 -15.38
C ILE A 387 -16.20 0.55 -13.86
N LEU A 388 -15.14 0.66 -13.04
CA LEU A 388 -15.29 0.76 -11.58
C LEU A 388 -16.14 1.96 -11.14
N LEU A 389 -16.06 3.10 -11.84
CA LEU A 389 -16.79 4.32 -11.48
C LEU A 389 -18.21 4.38 -12.04
N GLN A 390 -18.48 3.74 -13.19
CA GLN A 390 -19.72 3.94 -13.94
C GLN A 390 -20.77 2.87 -13.72
N SER A 391 -20.41 1.59 -13.52
CA SER A 391 -21.24 0.42 -13.87
C SER A 391 -22.75 0.58 -13.63
N SER A 392 -23.41 1.04 -14.70
CA SER A 392 -24.80 0.80 -15.04
C SER A 392 -24.88 -0.53 -15.78
N THR A 393 -25.75 -1.44 -15.32
CA THR A 393 -26.09 -2.76 -15.92
C THR A 393 -24.97 -3.82 -15.96
N ASN A 394 -25.32 -5.05 -15.60
CA ASN A 394 -24.45 -6.19 -15.22
C ASN A 394 -23.53 -6.78 -16.32
N GLU A 395 -23.22 -6.08 -17.42
CA GLU A 395 -22.53 -6.66 -18.58
C GLU A 395 -21.05 -6.26 -18.74
N GLU A 396 -20.60 -5.12 -18.22
CA GLU A 396 -19.19 -4.70 -18.34
C GLU A 396 -18.39 -5.03 -17.07
N GLN A 397 -17.50 -6.02 -17.17
CA GLN A 397 -16.57 -6.41 -16.12
C GLN A 397 -15.12 -6.17 -16.58
N VAL A 398 -14.22 -5.87 -15.63
CA VAL A 398 -12.80 -5.72 -15.93
C VAL A 398 -12.20 -7.10 -16.21
N HIS A 399 -11.97 -7.39 -17.49
CA HIS A 399 -11.33 -8.62 -17.96
C HIS A 399 -10.16 -8.29 -18.93
N PRO A 400 -9.04 -9.04 -18.87
CA PRO A 400 -8.71 -10.05 -17.85
C PRO A 400 -8.58 -9.45 -16.45
N ILE A 401 -8.68 -10.28 -15.41
CA ILE A 401 -8.54 -9.85 -14.01
C ILE A 401 -7.19 -9.14 -13.84
N PRO A 402 -7.15 -7.93 -13.24
CA PRO A 402 -5.90 -7.20 -13.03
C PRO A 402 -4.91 -7.95 -12.14
N SER A 403 -3.62 -7.82 -12.44
CA SER A 403 -2.54 -8.28 -11.54
C SER A 403 -2.56 -7.52 -10.21
N PRO A 404 -1.88 -7.99 -9.14
CA PRO A 404 -1.83 -7.27 -7.86
C PRO A 404 -1.33 -5.83 -7.99
N ILE A 405 -0.34 -5.59 -8.86
CA ILE A 405 0.10 -4.22 -9.17
C ILE A 405 -0.95 -3.44 -9.95
N GLY A 406 -1.69 -4.07 -10.87
CA GLY A 406 -2.82 -3.46 -11.56
C GLY A 406 -3.91 -2.98 -10.59
N ASN A 407 -4.30 -3.83 -9.63
CA ASN A 407 -5.22 -3.47 -8.56
C ASN A 407 -4.66 -2.33 -7.70
N TYR A 408 -3.39 -2.38 -7.32
CA TYR A 408 -2.74 -1.29 -6.57
C TYR A 408 -2.84 0.05 -7.31
N ILE A 409 -2.59 0.07 -8.63
CA ILE A 409 -2.69 1.28 -9.46
C ILE A 409 -4.13 1.81 -9.53
N LEU A 410 -5.14 0.94 -9.69
CA LEU A 410 -6.55 1.33 -9.68
C LEU A 410 -6.96 1.94 -8.33
N LEU A 411 -6.50 1.37 -7.22
CA LEU A 411 -6.80 1.90 -5.88
C LEU A 411 -6.20 3.30 -5.68
N HIS A 412 -4.99 3.55 -6.17
CA HIS A 412 -4.37 4.88 -6.14
C HIS A 412 -5.19 5.91 -6.92
N ALA A 413 -5.82 5.51 -8.02
CA ALA A 413 -6.72 6.39 -8.77
C ALA A 413 -8.02 6.71 -8.00
N LEU A 414 -8.59 5.73 -7.29
CA LEU A 414 -9.75 5.94 -6.43
C LEU A 414 -9.41 6.84 -5.23
N LEU A 415 -8.24 6.66 -4.61
CA LEU A 415 -7.73 7.54 -3.56
C LEU A 415 -7.49 8.97 -4.06
N GLN A 416 -6.96 9.12 -5.28
CA GLN A 416 -6.83 10.44 -5.93
C GLN A 416 -8.21 11.09 -6.12
N ARG A 417 -9.24 10.33 -6.54
CA ARG A 417 -10.62 10.84 -6.64
C ARG A 417 -11.16 11.29 -5.27
N ILE A 418 -10.98 10.49 -4.22
CA ILE A 418 -11.41 10.84 -2.85
C ILE A 418 -10.77 12.16 -2.41
N HIS A 419 -9.45 12.31 -2.61
CA HIS A 419 -8.72 13.53 -2.29
C HIS A 419 -9.32 14.74 -3.03
N VAL A 420 -9.48 14.65 -4.35
CA VAL A 420 -9.96 15.75 -5.18
C VAL A 420 -11.40 16.13 -4.85
N VAL A 421 -12.29 15.16 -4.66
CA VAL A 421 -13.69 15.42 -4.31
C VAL A 421 -13.78 16.11 -2.94
N ARG A 422 -12.93 15.75 -1.97
CA ARG A 422 -12.86 16.47 -0.69
C ARG A 422 -12.36 17.89 -0.85
N GLU A 423 -11.29 18.13 -1.60
CA GLU A 423 -10.75 19.48 -1.82
C GLU A 423 -11.76 20.39 -2.56
N LEU A 424 -12.53 19.85 -3.49
CA LEU A 424 -13.59 20.57 -4.19
C LEU A 424 -14.83 20.81 -3.31
N SER A 425 -15.02 19.98 -2.28
CA SER A 425 -16.02 20.21 -1.25
C SER A 425 -15.48 21.28 -0.30
N PHE A 426 -15.45 22.54 -0.74
CA PHE A 426 -15.06 23.68 0.13
C PHE A 426 -16.30 24.24 0.82
N PRO A 427 -16.27 24.48 2.15
CA PRO A 427 -17.45 24.91 2.88
C PRO A 427 -17.75 26.39 2.55
N ALA A 428 -18.75 26.64 1.71
CA ALA A 428 -19.23 28.00 1.49
C ALA A 428 -20.05 28.51 2.70
N ASN A 429 -20.87 27.64 3.33
CA ASN A 429 -21.76 27.99 4.47
C ASN A 429 -22.09 26.81 5.42
N SER A 430 -21.70 25.58 5.10
CA SER A 430 -21.98 24.34 5.86
C SER A 430 -20.70 23.50 5.97
N PRO A 431 -20.57 22.58 6.94
CA PRO A 431 -19.42 21.66 6.97
C PRO A 431 -19.31 20.97 5.61
N ALA A 432 -18.13 21.08 5.00
CA ALA A 432 -17.82 20.54 3.70
C ALA A 432 -17.87 19.02 3.74
N THR A 433 -18.95 18.45 3.23
CA THR A 433 -19.12 17.00 3.11
C THR A 433 -19.16 16.61 1.64
N ILE A 434 -18.64 15.42 1.35
CA ILE A 434 -18.72 14.84 0.01
C ILE A 434 -20.20 14.65 -0.35
N SER A 435 -20.59 15.01 -1.57
CA SER A 435 -21.98 14.83 -2.02
C SER A 435 -22.39 13.35 -1.94
N VAL A 436 -23.64 13.09 -1.57
CA VAL A 436 -24.17 11.72 -1.44
C VAL A 436 -23.99 10.94 -2.74
N ALA A 437 -24.21 11.56 -3.90
CA ALA A 437 -24.04 10.93 -5.21
C ALA A 437 -22.58 10.49 -5.46
N GLU A 438 -21.60 11.35 -5.16
CA GLU A 438 -20.18 11.02 -5.29
C GLU A 438 -19.76 9.93 -4.30
N MET A 439 -20.26 10.00 -3.06
CA MET A 439 -19.98 8.98 -2.05
C MET A 439 -20.49 7.61 -2.49
N HIS A 440 -21.69 7.53 -3.09
CA HIS A 440 -22.23 6.29 -3.64
C HIS A 440 -21.39 5.76 -4.81
N VAL A 441 -20.94 6.63 -5.72
CA VAL A 441 -20.05 6.25 -6.83
C VAL A 441 -18.75 5.67 -6.31
N ILE A 442 -18.09 6.37 -5.37
CA ILE A 442 -16.81 5.92 -4.80
C ILE A 442 -16.99 4.63 -3.99
N GLY A 443 -18.02 4.55 -3.14
CA GLY A 443 -18.29 3.35 -2.34
C GLY A 443 -18.55 2.11 -3.20
N ARG A 444 -19.29 2.25 -4.31
CA ARG A 444 -19.44 1.17 -5.30
C ARG A 444 -18.12 0.80 -5.96
N ALA A 445 -17.33 1.79 -6.37
CA ALA A 445 -16.03 1.57 -7.00
C ALA A 445 -15.07 0.83 -6.07
N LEU A 446 -15.06 1.15 -4.77
CA LEU A 446 -14.25 0.45 -3.76
C LEU A 446 -14.71 -1.00 -3.57
N ARG A 447 -16.02 -1.27 -3.54
CA ARG A 447 -16.53 -2.66 -3.49
C ARG A 447 -16.20 -3.45 -4.76
N GLY A 448 -16.34 -2.83 -5.93
CA GLY A 448 -15.92 -3.43 -7.20
C GLY A 448 -14.42 -3.74 -7.22
N TRP A 449 -13.61 -2.82 -6.69
CA TRP A 449 -12.17 -3.03 -6.51
C TRP A 449 -11.89 -4.18 -5.55
N THR A 450 -12.57 -4.27 -4.40
CA THR A 450 -12.40 -5.37 -3.44
C THR A 450 -12.70 -6.72 -4.09
N SER A 451 -13.77 -6.79 -4.90
CA SER A 451 -14.12 -8.00 -5.65
C SER A 451 -13.04 -8.41 -6.66
N LEU A 452 -12.48 -7.45 -7.42
CA LEU A 452 -11.36 -7.73 -8.34
C LEU A 452 -10.12 -8.22 -7.58
N TRP A 453 -9.81 -7.58 -6.45
CA TRP A 453 -8.67 -7.96 -5.62
C TRP A 453 -8.82 -9.40 -5.10
N GLN A 454 -10.01 -9.79 -4.63
CA GLN A 454 -10.30 -11.16 -4.13
C GLN A 454 -10.25 -12.22 -5.23
N GLN A 455 -10.66 -11.86 -6.46
CA GLN A 455 -10.61 -12.77 -7.60
C GLN A 455 -9.20 -12.95 -8.17
N THR A 456 -8.25 -12.09 -7.80
CA THR A 456 -6.87 -12.13 -8.29
C THR A 456 -6.11 -13.26 -7.59
N PRO A 457 -5.71 -14.35 -8.28
CA PRO A 457 -5.08 -15.51 -7.62
C PRO A 457 -3.76 -15.18 -6.93
N GLU A 458 -3.06 -14.17 -7.46
CA GLU A 458 -1.78 -13.67 -6.96
C GLU A 458 -1.93 -12.75 -5.71
N SER A 459 -3.14 -12.31 -5.38
CA SER A 459 -3.42 -11.42 -4.25
C SER A 459 -3.55 -12.19 -2.94
N MET A 460 -2.42 -12.71 -2.45
CA MET A 460 -2.34 -13.36 -1.14
C MET A 460 -1.64 -12.44 -0.13
N LEU A 461 -2.08 -12.48 1.12
CA LEU A 461 -1.41 -11.76 2.22
C LEU A 461 -0.24 -12.54 2.83
N ASP A 462 0.20 -13.63 2.19
CA ASP A 462 1.37 -14.40 2.60
C ASP A 462 2.63 -13.52 2.52
N PRO A 463 3.38 -13.38 3.63
CA PRO A 463 4.71 -12.78 3.66
C PRO A 463 5.67 -13.21 2.54
N ASN A 464 5.55 -14.46 2.10
CA ASN A 464 6.42 -15.08 1.09
C ASN A 464 5.82 -15.03 -0.33
N ASN A 465 4.72 -14.30 -0.53
CA ASN A 465 4.07 -14.19 -1.82
C ASN A 465 5.04 -13.69 -2.90
N GLU A 466 5.07 -14.37 -4.05
CA GLU A 466 5.91 -14.01 -5.21
C GLU A 466 5.60 -12.61 -5.77
N SER A 467 4.35 -12.15 -5.62
CA SER A 467 3.92 -10.79 -5.97
C SER A 467 4.43 -9.71 -5.00
N GLY A 468 5.15 -10.13 -3.96
CA GLY A 468 5.72 -9.26 -2.95
C GLY A 468 4.66 -8.62 -2.05
N PRO A 469 5.02 -7.53 -1.35
CA PRO A 469 4.18 -6.89 -0.33
C PRO A 469 3.01 -6.06 -0.87
N ILE A 470 2.77 -6.08 -2.18
CA ILE A 470 1.80 -5.22 -2.87
C ILE A 470 0.34 -5.54 -2.50
N PRO A 471 -0.13 -6.80 -2.47
CA PRO A 471 -1.50 -7.11 -2.06
C PRO A 471 -1.80 -6.60 -0.64
N PHE A 472 -0.86 -6.81 0.28
CA PHE A 472 -0.96 -6.35 1.66
C PHE A 472 -0.93 -4.82 1.78
N THR A 473 -0.06 -4.15 1.04
CA THR A 473 -0.05 -2.67 1.03
C THR A 473 -1.34 -2.11 0.41
N SER A 474 -1.91 -2.79 -0.60
CA SER A 474 -3.20 -2.42 -1.20
C SER A 474 -4.35 -2.49 -0.18
N SER A 475 -4.42 -3.54 0.64
CA SER A 475 -5.47 -3.66 1.66
C SER A 475 -5.37 -2.55 2.71
N ALA A 476 -4.16 -2.18 3.15
CA ALA A 476 -3.96 -1.05 4.05
C ALA A 476 -4.44 0.28 3.43
N LEU A 477 -4.19 0.51 2.14
CA LEU A 477 -4.66 1.70 1.43
C LEU A 477 -6.17 1.71 1.19
N LEU A 478 -6.81 0.54 1.09
CA LEU A 478 -8.27 0.44 1.06
C LEU A 478 -8.86 0.97 2.37
N VAL A 479 -8.25 0.66 3.51
CA VAL A 479 -8.68 1.20 4.81
C VAL A 479 -8.58 2.72 4.84
N VAL A 480 -7.49 3.29 4.32
CA VAL A 480 -7.33 4.74 4.17
C VAL A 480 -8.46 5.34 3.33
N ALA A 481 -8.89 4.67 2.25
CA ALA A 481 -9.99 5.12 1.42
C ALA A 481 -11.30 5.23 2.22
N TYR A 482 -11.68 4.19 2.96
CA TYR A 482 -12.90 4.19 3.78
C TYR A 482 -12.82 5.19 4.95
N VAL A 483 -11.71 5.22 5.69
CA VAL A 483 -11.50 6.21 6.77
C VAL A 483 -11.65 7.62 6.23
N ARG A 484 -11.05 7.91 5.07
CA ARG A 484 -11.16 9.22 4.43
C ARG A 484 -12.50 9.46 3.76
N LEU A 485 -13.44 8.52 3.68
CA LEU A 485 -14.81 8.83 3.28
C LEU A 485 -15.65 9.27 4.47
N SER A 486 -15.29 8.86 5.69
CA SER A 486 -16.02 9.20 6.92
C SER A 486 -15.30 10.20 7.82
N LEU A 487 -14.04 10.56 7.53
CA LEU A 487 -13.26 11.51 8.32
C LEU A 487 -12.32 12.35 7.45
N ASN A 488 -12.47 13.68 7.50
CA ASN A 488 -11.54 14.60 6.84
C ASN A 488 -10.24 14.80 7.65
N ILE A 489 -9.44 13.75 7.81
CA ILE A 489 -8.20 13.81 8.61
C ILE A 489 -7.02 14.44 7.87
N GLY A 490 -7.02 14.40 6.53
CA GLY A 490 -5.89 14.76 5.67
C GLY A 490 -5.22 16.10 6.01
N PRO A 491 -5.95 17.23 5.97
CA PRO A 491 -5.41 18.58 6.20
C PRO A 491 -4.86 18.84 7.61
N HIS A 492 -5.19 18.00 8.58
CA HIS A 492 -4.94 18.24 10.00
C HIS A 492 -3.71 17.50 10.55
N ARG A 493 -3.14 16.54 9.81
CA ARG A 493 -2.05 15.70 10.32
C ARG A 493 -0.70 16.41 10.32
N HIS A 494 -0.44 17.35 9.41
CA HIS A 494 0.83 18.09 9.30
C HIS A 494 2.11 17.20 9.34
N LEU A 495 2.07 16.02 8.70
CA LEU A 495 3.14 15.01 8.75
C LEU A 495 4.47 15.49 8.11
N GLU A 496 4.42 16.54 7.29
CA GLU A 496 5.57 17.20 6.68
C GLU A 496 6.42 17.96 7.70
N SER A 497 5.85 18.35 8.84
CA SER A 497 6.56 19.07 9.91
C SER A 497 7.65 18.23 10.56
N ARG A 498 7.47 16.90 10.59
CA ARG A 498 8.28 15.95 11.38
C ARG A 498 8.32 16.28 12.88
N ASP A 499 7.37 17.09 13.35
CA ASP A 499 7.30 17.55 14.74
C ASP A 499 6.05 16.94 15.41
N ALA A 500 6.29 16.15 16.45
CA ALA A 500 5.23 15.44 17.14
C ALA A 500 4.22 16.39 17.82
N ASP A 501 4.67 17.56 18.28
CA ASP A 501 3.81 18.54 18.94
C ASP A 501 2.92 19.26 17.91
N VAL A 502 3.45 19.57 16.72
CA VAL A 502 2.68 20.14 15.60
C VAL A 502 1.62 19.16 15.10
N ILE A 503 2.01 17.89 14.90
CA ILE A 503 1.10 16.83 14.47
C ILE A 503 -0.03 16.67 15.51
N ALA A 504 0.31 16.52 16.80
CA ALA A 504 -0.68 16.36 17.87
C ALA A 504 -1.64 17.56 17.98
N ALA A 505 -1.13 18.78 17.90
CA ALA A 505 -1.96 19.99 17.90
C ALA A 505 -2.88 20.09 16.66
N GLY A 506 -2.45 19.54 15.53
CA GLY A 506 -3.26 19.39 14.33
C GLY A 506 -4.38 18.36 14.52
N LEU A 507 -4.07 17.20 15.11
CA LEU A 507 -5.04 16.14 15.41
C LEU A 507 -6.18 16.61 16.32
N MET A 508 -5.91 17.51 17.27
CA MET A 508 -6.94 18.16 18.10
C MET A 508 -7.99 18.93 17.30
N ARG A 509 -7.66 19.36 16.07
CA ARG A 509 -8.54 20.14 15.19
C ARG A 509 -9.24 19.27 14.14
N VAL A 510 -8.99 17.96 14.13
CA VAL A 510 -9.66 17.02 13.23
C VAL A 510 -11.17 17.08 13.53
N PRO A 511 -12.02 17.27 12.50
CA PRO A 511 -13.47 17.37 12.69
C PRO A 511 -14.06 16.04 13.21
N ASP A 512 -15.31 16.09 13.65
CA ASP A 512 -16.04 14.88 14.06
C ASP A 512 -16.28 13.93 12.89
N ILE A 513 -16.51 12.65 13.21
CA ILE A 513 -16.74 11.61 12.22
C ILE A 513 -18.08 11.84 11.53
N GLU A 514 -18.07 11.80 10.20
CA GLU A 514 -19.24 11.87 9.36
C GLU A 514 -20.01 10.54 9.45
N ARG A 515 -21.22 10.57 10.01
CA ARG A 515 -22.11 9.41 10.09
C ARG A 515 -22.74 9.16 8.71
N ASN A 516 -22.08 8.34 7.90
CA ASN A 516 -22.46 8.02 6.53
C ASN A 516 -22.39 6.51 6.26
N ASP A 517 -22.81 6.09 5.06
CA ASP A 517 -22.88 4.68 4.66
C ASP A 517 -21.51 3.97 4.67
N MET A 518 -20.41 4.73 4.65
CA MET A 518 -19.05 4.18 4.66
C MET A 518 -18.50 3.96 6.08
N LEU A 519 -19.18 4.49 7.10
CA LEU A 519 -18.74 4.45 8.50
C LEU A 519 -18.51 3.02 8.98
N LEU A 520 -19.45 2.12 8.71
CA LEU A 520 -19.37 0.74 9.20
C LEU A 520 -18.17 0.00 8.62
N SER A 521 -17.96 0.13 7.30
CA SER A 521 -16.78 -0.40 6.62
C SER A 521 -15.48 0.17 7.21
N ALA A 522 -15.39 1.49 7.40
CA ALA A 522 -14.22 2.12 8.00
C ALA A 522 -13.92 1.61 9.42
N LEU A 523 -14.95 1.42 10.24
CA LEU A 523 -14.83 0.88 11.60
C LEU A 523 -14.36 -0.58 11.60
N LEU A 524 -14.93 -1.42 10.74
CA LEU A 524 -14.54 -2.83 10.59
C LEU A 524 -13.08 -2.96 10.18
N TYR A 525 -12.68 -2.26 9.12
CA TYR A 525 -11.29 -2.28 8.65
C TYR A 525 -10.31 -1.73 9.69
N SER A 526 -10.65 -0.64 10.39
CA SER A 526 -9.78 -0.08 11.42
C SER A 526 -9.64 -1.01 12.62
N THR A 527 -10.75 -1.66 13.05
CA THR A 527 -10.76 -2.64 14.15
C THR A 527 -9.90 -3.85 13.80
N HIS A 528 -10.00 -4.32 12.56
CA HIS A 528 -9.18 -5.41 12.05
C HIS A 528 -7.69 -5.04 11.94
N ALA A 529 -7.37 -3.83 11.49
CA ALA A 529 -5.99 -3.36 11.46
C ALA A 529 -5.33 -3.40 12.84
N LEU A 530 -6.09 -3.14 13.92
CA LEU A 530 -5.62 -3.28 15.30
C LEU A 530 -5.53 -4.75 15.75
N SER A 531 -6.42 -5.63 15.28
CA SER A 531 -6.45 -7.03 15.70
C SER A 531 -5.22 -7.82 15.24
N ILE A 532 -4.72 -7.60 14.03
CA ILE A 532 -3.57 -8.33 13.47
C ILE A 532 -2.32 -8.21 14.36
N PRO A 533 -1.80 -7.02 14.70
CA PRO A 533 -0.58 -6.91 15.49
C PRO A 533 -0.75 -7.36 16.94
N VAL A 534 -1.97 -7.25 17.50
CA VAL A 534 -2.28 -7.81 18.83
C VAL A 534 -2.17 -9.33 18.80
N ARG A 535 -2.73 -10.00 17.77
CA ARG A 535 -2.64 -11.46 17.59
C ARG A 535 -1.21 -11.96 17.34
N LEU A 536 -0.40 -11.18 16.63
CA LEU A 536 1.01 -11.53 16.39
C LEU A 536 1.89 -11.38 17.63
N GLY A 537 1.37 -10.76 18.70
CA GLY A 537 2.08 -10.49 19.94
C GLY A 537 2.70 -9.10 19.95
N ILE A 538 2.34 -8.30 20.95
CA ILE A 538 2.58 -6.86 20.90
C ILE A 538 4.06 -6.51 21.00
N ASP A 539 4.75 -7.09 21.97
CA ASP A 539 6.18 -6.84 22.13
C ASP A 539 7.01 -7.44 20.99
N ARG A 540 6.55 -8.56 20.40
CA ARG A 540 7.18 -9.12 19.21
C ARG A 540 7.04 -8.14 18.04
N VAL A 541 5.85 -7.62 17.78
CA VAL A 541 5.62 -6.64 16.70
C VAL A 541 6.42 -5.36 16.95
N ALA A 542 6.34 -4.80 18.15
CA ALA A 542 7.02 -3.58 18.52
C ALA A 542 8.55 -3.70 18.49
N ARG A 543 9.13 -4.88 18.71
CA ARG A 543 10.59 -5.09 18.64
C ARG A 543 11.09 -5.55 17.28
N SER A 544 10.37 -6.46 16.63
CA SER A 544 10.79 -7.05 15.35
C SER A 544 10.58 -6.11 14.17
N GLN A 545 9.63 -5.16 14.28
CA GLN A 545 9.26 -4.25 13.19
C GLN A 545 8.77 -4.92 11.90
N ALA A 546 8.64 -6.25 11.90
CA ALA A 546 8.16 -7.07 10.79
C ALA A 546 6.69 -6.80 10.43
N PHE A 547 5.97 -6.04 11.24
CA PHE A 547 4.57 -5.68 11.01
C PHE A 547 4.40 -4.46 10.07
N PHE A 548 5.36 -3.53 10.05
CA PHE A 548 5.32 -2.39 9.14
C PHE A 548 6.07 -2.72 7.86
N TRP A 549 5.41 -3.50 7.02
CA TRP A 549 5.89 -3.85 5.69
C TRP A 549 6.20 -2.62 4.83
N SER A 550 5.47 -1.51 5.01
CA SER A 550 5.71 -0.26 4.29
C SER A 550 5.30 0.96 5.12
N VAL A 551 5.82 2.14 4.75
CA VAL A 551 5.43 3.40 5.39
C VAL A 551 3.95 3.73 5.13
N GLN A 552 3.42 3.31 3.98
CA GLN A 552 2.01 3.43 3.64
C GLN A 552 1.13 2.65 4.62
N HIS A 553 1.56 1.45 5.02
CA HIS A 553 0.88 0.67 6.06
C HIS A 553 0.89 1.42 7.40
N ALA A 554 2.04 1.98 7.81
CA ALA A 554 2.13 2.76 9.05
C ALA A 554 1.21 3.99 9.05
N ILE A 555 1.08 4.70 7.92
CA ILE A 555 0.12 5.81 7.76
C ILE A 555 -1.32 5.31 7.89
N SER A 556 -1.65 4.19 7.25
CA SER A 556 -2.98 3.58 7.38
C SER A 556 -3.31 3.24 8.83
N SER A 557 -2.40 2.54 9.52
CA SER A 557 -2.52 2.22 10.94
C SER A 557 -2.70 3.46 11.81
N PHE A 558 -1.97 4.54 11.52
CA PHE A 558 -2.07 5.80 12.25
C PHE A 558 -3.45 6.45 12.04
N GLU A 559 -3.96 6.49 10.81
CA GLU A 559 -5.32 6.99 10.54
C GLU A 559 -6.39 6.11 11.19
N CYS A 560 -6.22 4.78 11.20
CA CYS A 560 -7.10 3.84 11.90
C CYS A 560 -7.14 4.11 13.42
N ALA A 561 -5.98 4.37 14.03
CA ALA A 561 -5.87 4.67 15.45
C ALA A 561 -6.69 5.92 15.81
N ILE A 562 -6.51 7.01 15.04
CA ILE A 562 -7.24 8.26 15.23
C ILE A 562 -8.73 8.07 14.95
N PHE A 563 -9.08 7.36 13.88
CA PHE A 563 -10.48 7.11 13.52
C PHE A 563 -11.23 6.33 14.60
N LEU A 564 -10.69 5.20 15.07
CA LEU A 564 -11.27 4.41 16.15
C LEU A 564 -11.33 5.19 17.46
N GLY A 565 -10.24 5.88 17.82
CA GLY A 565 -10.20 6.71 19.01
C GLY A 565 -11.30 7.77 18.99
N LYS A 566 -11.41 8.53 17.90
CA LYS A 566 -12.46 9.56 17.74
C LYS A 566 -13.87 8.98 17.75
N TRP A 567 -14.10 7.82 17.12
CA TRP A 567 -15.42 7.17 17.17
C TRP A 567 -15.79 6.82 18.62
N LEU A 568 -14.85 6.21 19.35
CA LEU A 568 -15.05 5.85 20.76
C LEU A 568 -15.28 7.07 21.66
N PHE A 569 -14.57 8.17 21.44
CA PHE A 569 -14.80 9.44 22.15
C PHE A 569 -16.13 10.11 21.79
N SER A 570 -16.66 9.85 20.59
CA SER A 570 -17.95 10.42 20.15
C SER A 570 -19.17 9.76 20.80
N ILE A 571 -18.99 8.60 21.44
CA ILE A 571 -20.09 7.87 22.09
C ILE A 571 -20.49 8.64 23.37
N PRO A 572 -21.76 9.08 23.50
CA PRO A 572 -22.21 9.90 24.62
C PRO A 572 -22.05 9.22 25.99
N ARG A 573 -21.84 10.04 27.03
CA ARG A 573 -21.77 9.59 28.43
C ARG A 573 -23.00 10.09 29.22
N PRO A 574 -23.64 9.25 30.07
CA PRO A 574 -23.33 7.83 30.32
C PRO A 574 -23.71 6.94 29.13
N PHE A 575 -22.90 5.91 28.89
CA PHE A 575 -23.11 4.96 27.79
C PHE A 575 -24.46 4.25 27.95
N ARG A 576 -25.22 4.17 26.84
CA ARG A 576 -26.42 3.34 26.73
C ARG A 576 -26.39 2.58 25.40
N GLU A 577 -26.75 1.30 25.43
CA GLU A 577 -26.62 0.40 24.27
C GLU A 577 -27.54 0.79 23.10
N ASP A 578 -28.67 1.44 23.40
CA ASP A 578 -29.66 1.93 22.42
C ASP A 578 -29.14 3.09 21.54
N MET A 579 -27.99 3.68 21.88
CA MET A 579 -27.40 4.80 21.13
C MET A 579 -26.58 4.36 19.91
N LEU A 580 -26.25 3.07 19.81
CA LEU A 580 -25.48 2.51 18.71
C LEU A 580 -26.37 1.63 17.84
N SER A 581 -26.07 1.61 16.54
CA SER A 581 -26.60 0.53 15.70
C SER A 581 -26.12 -0.83 16.22
N ARG A 582 -26.87 -1.90 15.91
CA ARG A 582 -26.48 -3.26 16.30
C ARG A 582 -25.07 -3.62 15.81
N SER A 583 -24.72 -3.19 14.59
CA SER A 583 -23.40 -3.42 14.01
C SER A 583 -22.30 -2.61 14.70
N GLU A 584 -22.54 -1.35 15.07
CA GLU A 584 -21.60 -0.56 15.87
C GLU A 584 -21.39 -1.14 17.27
N TYR A 585 -22.46 -1.62 17.91
CA TYR A 585 -22.36 -2.28 19.21
C TYR A 585 -21.48 -3.54 19.14
N ARG A 586 -21.61 -4.33 18.06
CA ARG A 586 -20.73 -5.50 17.80
C ARG A 586 -19.27 -5.09 17.64
N ILE A 587 -19.00 -4.02 16.89
CA ILE A 587 -17.65 -3.51 16.72
C ILE A 587 -17.08 -3.01 18.05
N LEU A 588 -17.88 -2.30 18.86
CA LEU A 588 -17.46 -1.85 20.18
C LEU A 588 -17.05 -3.04 21.05
N HIS A 589 -17.83 -4.12 21.02
CA HIS A 589 -17.50 -5.36 21.70
C HIS A 589 -16.18 -5.96 21.18
N TRP A 590 -15.96 -5.99 19.87
CA TRP A 590 -14.70 -6.48 19.29
C TRP A 590 -13.49 -5.67 19.72
N VAL A 591 -13.60 -4.34 19.70
CA VAL A 591 -12.51 -3.46 20.16
C VAL A 591 -12.22 -3.70 21.65
N ARG A 592 -13.25 -3.94 22.48
CA ARG A 592 -13.06 -4.35 23.89
C ARG A 592 -12.28 -5.66 24.00
N CYS A 593 -12.65 -6.69 23.24
CA CYS A 593 -11.94 -7.97 23.25
C CYS A 593 -10.47 -7.83 22.83
N ILE A 594 -10.21 -7.11 21.74
CA ILE A 594 -8.84 -6.89 21.21
C ILE A 594 -8.00 -6.11 22.22
N THR A 595 -8.58 -5.07 22.83
CA THR A 595 -7.87 -4.27 23.84
C THR A 595 -7.62 -5.09 25.10
N ASN A 596 -8.57 -5.93 25.51
CA ASN A 596 -8.37 -6.82 26.65
C ASN A 596 -7.19 -7.77 26.42
N GLU A 597 -7.15 -8.43 25.26
CA GLU A 597 -6.04 -9.29 24.86
C GLU A 597 -4.69 -8.54 24.83
N ALA A 598 -4.71 -7.27 24.44
CA ALA A 598 -3.50 -6.45 24.45
C ALA A 598 -3.00 -6.15 25.87
N TYR A 599 -3.90 -5.85 26.80
CA TYR A 599 -3.56 -5.46 28.17
C TYR A 599 -3.30 -6.64 29.11
N THR A 600 -3.72 -7.87 28.77
CA THR A 600 -3.31 -9.07 29.53
C THR A 600 -1.82 -9.36 29.42
N VAL A 601 -1.18 -8.90 28.33
CA VAL A 601 0.23 -9.18 28.02
C VAL A 601 1.15 -7.99 28.33
N ILE A 602 0.61 -6.77 28.44
CA ILE A 602 1.39 -5.55 28.60
C ILE A 602 1.17 -4.92 29.97
N ASP A 603 2.27 -4.72 30.70
CA ASP A 603 2.34 -3.76 31.79
C ASP A 603 2.45 -2.35 31.22
N PHE A 604 1.32 -1.64 31.04
CA PHE A 604 1.36 -0.20 30.80
C PHE A 604 1.75 0.46 32.14
N GLU A 605 2.90 1.16 32.17
CA GLU A 605 3.59 1.65 33.38
C GLU A 605 2.78 2.63 34.27
N ASP A 606 1.52 2.94 33.92
CA ASP A 606 0.65 3.85 34.69
C ASP A 606 -0.42 3.12 35.56
N THR A 607 -0.37 1.79 35.67
CA THR A 607 -1.37 1.02 36.44
C THR A 607 -0.99 0.79 37.92
N GLU A 608 -0.12 1.61 38.52
CA GLU A 608 0.29 1.44 39.93
C GLU A 608 -0.77 1.87 40.98
N ASN A 609 -1.98 2.30 40.57
CA ASN A 609 -3.01 2.78 41.52
C ASN A 609 -4.41 2.14 41.40
N SER A 610 -4.57 1.01 40.69
CA SER A 610 -5.86 0.29 40.71
C SER A 610 -5.69 -1.11 41.30
N ASP A 611 -6.08 -1.21 42.56
CA ASP A 611 -6.25 -2.43 43.33
C ASP A 611 -6.92 -3.56 42.52
N GLY A 612 -6.19 -4.65 42.26
CA GLY A 612 -6.72 -6.01 42.27
C GLY A 612 -7.86 -6.43 41.35
N LEU A 613 -8.01 -5.90 40.13
CA LEU A 613 -8.77 -6.57 39.05
C LEU A 613 -8.46 -5.88 37.71
N LEU A 614 -7.96 -6.62 36.72
CA LEU A 614 -7.89 -6.22 35.30
C LEU A 614 -9.30 -5.96 34.76
N ARG A 615 -9.95 -4.86 35.19
CA ARG A 615 -11.28 -4.49 34.75
C ARG A 615 -11.16 -3.74 33.43
N THR A 616 -11.63 -4.41 32.38
CA THR A 616 -11.86 -3.87 31.05
C THR A 616 -12.49 -2.47 31.14
N PRO A 617 -12.04 -1.49 30.33
CA PRO A 617 -12.71 -0.20 30.30
C PRO A 617 -14.15 -0.36 29.79
N ILE A 618 -15.12 -0.25 30.70
CA ILE A 618 -16.54 -0.25 30.34
C ILE A 618 -16.86 1.01 29.54
N ASP A 619 -16.23 2.13 29.90
CA ASP A 619 -16.38 3.43 29.25
C ASP A 619 -15.69 3.42 27.86
N PRO A 620 -16.45 3.62 26.76
CA PRO A 620 -15.90 3.72 25.41
C PRO A 620 -14.74 4.73 25.30
N ALA A 621 -14.76 5.83 26.04
CA ALA A 621 -13.68 6.79 25.95
C ALA A 621 -12.35 6.29 26.54
N VAL A 622 -12.40 5.56 27.66
CA VAL A 622 -11.20 4.93 28.22
C VAL A 622 -10.68 3.85 27.27
N LEU A 623 -11.59 3.13 26.59
CA LEU A 623 -11.23 2.23 25.49
C LEU A 623 -10.55 2.97 24.32
N GLY A 624 -11.01 4.17 23.99
CA GLY A 624 -10.40 5.04 22.98
C GLY A 624 -8.95 5.41 23.32
N LEU A 625 -8.68 5.78 24.58
CA LEU A 625 -7.31 6.01 25.07
C LEU A 625 -6.45 4.74 24.98
N ALA A 626 -7.03 3.59 25.34
CA ALA A 626 -6.32 2.31 25.29
C ALA A 626 -5.89 1.93 23.87
N VAL A 627 -6.76 2.12 22.87
CA VAL A 627 -6.44 1.92 21.44
C VAL A 627 -5.27 2.81 21.00
N LEU A 628 -5.29 4.10 21.37
CA LEU A 628 -4.22 5.03 21.02
C LEU A 628 -2.88 4.66 21.67
N ASN A 629 -2.90 4.21 22.94
CA ASN A 629 -1.71 3.74 23.65
C ASN A 629 -1.09 2.49 23.01
N ILE A 630 -1.92 1.52 22.59
CA ILE A 630 -1.45 0.32 21.90
C ILE A 630 -0.74 0.71 20.59
N TRP A 631 -1.36 1.55 19.77
CA TRP A 631 -0.76 2.01 18.50
C TRP A 631 0.51 2.81 18.70
N SER A 632 0.57 3.68 19.71
CA SER A 632 1.81 4.40 20.03
C SER A 632 2.98 3.44 20.29
N ARG A 633 2.74 2.39 21.09
CA ARG A 633 3.77 1.38 21.42
C ARG A 633 4.28 0.68 20.16
N PHE A 634 3.40 0.33 19.22
CA PHE A 634 3.80 -0.29 17.95
C PHE A 634 4.73 0.60 17.14
N PHE A 635 4.45 1.91 17.06
CA PHE A 635 5.22 2.84 16.25
C PHE A 635 6.61 3.18 16.83
N ARG A 636 6.75 3.23 18.16
CA ARG A 636 7.99 3.67 18.82
C ARG A 636 9.23 2.83 18.52
N GLY A 637 9.06 1.53 18.25
CA GLY A 637 10.18 0.62 18.05
C GLY A 637 10.82 0.62 16.65
N ASN A 638 10.36 1.48 15.72
CA ASN A 638 10.77 1.41 14.32
C ASN A 638 12.22 1.90 14.08
N SER A 639 13.14 0.95 13.91
CA SER A 639 14.55 1.22 13.65
C SER A 639 14.81 1.73 12.22
N GLN A 640 14.00 1.29 11.25
CA GLN A 640 14.20 1.61 9.84
C GLN A 640 13.78 3.04 9.49
N TRP A 641 12.57 3.42 9.91
CA TRP A 641 11.91 4.66 9.50
C TRP A 641 11.68 5.55 10.73
N GLN A 642 12.51 6.58 10.87
CA GLN A 642 12.30 7.61 11.92
C GLN A 642 10.96 8.31 11.78
N PHE A 643 10.44 8.40 10.55
CA PHE A 643 9.08 8.87 10.29
C PHE A 643 8.02 8.08 11.07
N VAL A 644 8.13 6.75 11.12
CA VAL A 644 7.17 5.90 11.84
C VAL A 644 7.26 6.12 13.35
N VAL A 645 8.48 6.27 13.89
CA VAL A 645 8.68 6.63 15.31
C VAL A 645 8.00 7.98 15.62
N ASN A 646 8.10 8.95 14.71
CA ASN A 646 7.45 10.26 14.87
C ASN A 646 5.92 10.15 14.91
N LEU A 647 5.30 9.21 14.19
CA LEU A 647 3.86 8.93 14.32
C LEU A 647 3.50 8.48 15.74
N GLY A 648 4.28 7.56 16.33
CA GLY A 648 4.08 7.10 17.71
C GLY A 648 4.21 8.22 18.74
N LEU A 649 5.29 9.01 18.64
CA LEU A 649 5.46 10.19 19.50
C LEU A 649 4.31 11.20 19.35
N SER A 650 3.79 11.38 18.14
CA SER A 650 2.65 12.27 17.88
C SER A 650 1.38 11.77 18.56
N LEU A 651 1.11 10.45 18.54
CA LEU A 651 -0.03 9.87 19.25
C LEU A 651 0.06 10.13 20.75
N GLU A 652 1.23 10.07 21.36
CA GLU A 652 1.38 10.31 22.81
C GLU A 652 1.17 11.74 23.21
N ARG A 653 1.69 12.66 22.39
CA ARG A 653 1.41 14.08 22.57
C ARG A 653 -0.07 14.34 22.41
N TYR A 654 -0.73 13.70 21.44
CA TYR A 654 -2.17 13.79 21.26
C TYR A 654 -2.95 13.23 22.46
N ILE A 655 -2.59 12.05 22.97
CA ILE A 655 -3.20 11.44 24.16
C ILE A 655 -3.12 12.40 25.37
N LYS A 656 -1.97 13.05 25.58
CA LYS A 656 -1.79 14.04 26.66
C LYS A 656 -2.62 15.31 26.49
N LEU A 657 -3.06 15.64 25.27
CA LEU A 657 -3.89 16.83 25.01
C LEU A 657 -5.39 16.54 25.18
N ILE A 658 -5.81 15.28 25.07
CA ILE A 658 -7.22 14.86 25.22
C ILE A 658 -7.54 14.26 26.59
N THR A 659 -6.52 14.02 27.42
CA THR A 659 -6.64 13.60 28.83
C THR A 659 -6.46 14.82 29.72
#